data_AF-A0A0G9HFE6-F1
#
_entry.id   AF-A0A0G9HFE6-F1
#
_cell.length_a   1.000
_cell.length_b   1.000
_cell.length_c   1.000
_cell.angle_alpha   90.00
_cell.angle_beta   90.00
_cell.angle_gamma   90.00
#
_symmetry.space_group_name_H-M   'P 1'
#
loop_
_entity.id
_entity.type
_entity.pdbx_description
1 polymer ?
#
loop_
_entity_poly.entity_id
_entity_poly.type
_entity_poly.pdbx_seq_one_letter_code
_entity_poly.pdbx_strand_id
1 'polypeptide(L)'
;MGLDRIIGAKGGSAARTPVEAPDTLRSISYFQIEDALSEGEIVGLVNGLQSVKLDGTPVANADGTLNFTGVSVQFRSGTQDQSYVPGYGSVKNEIAISTELKSITPWVRSVDNIELSAVSLTLQVDALQKSDSSNGDINGYLISFAIDISTDGGAYDTVVNGAFNGKASGPYQRTIRVDLPPAVTGWNVRVRRLTPNANSATVADTTRIVSMTEIIDTKLRYPNTAYIAISGDASQFSNIPARSYVCWGRLIRVPTNYDPQTRAYSGIWDGSFKIAWTNNPAWIVYDMIVQDRFGLGDLVDASLLGKWELYRIAQYCDQLVPDGKGGQEPRFTCTVYLQSRADAFRLMGDLASVFSGVTYWMGGAITTIADMPQDPVYTYNATNVIDSRFTYQSSARKTRFSTALVTYNDPTNSYKQVPEYVQDAAAIARYGVQQTEFVAFGCTSQGQAHRRGLWAITTSQYETDSVVFSVGLDGLRAAPGQIIRVQDPARAGFRQGGRISAATVTKVTVDRSPGEVAVGDTLTIHLPTGTAETRTISLIDGRDLHVSQAFTEAPVSQSVWTVESSTLANQTFRILNVSEDSSQGAISFTISAVQHNASKFAHIDNGAVIQIPPISKLPTGVQPPPTNVRVSSHQVVEQGIANNVMTIEWDAATSAASYKVEWQKDNGQWIQAGTVSTTSIDVVGIYTGTYVARVTAFNNGNTPSLTAFSAATPVLGKTGAPPRLASLTTSSLIFGIGINWAFPEGVTDTQRTEIWASTNAVRPDAEGTISYHMGDFAYPTTATELHGLSAGVSLFFWGRMVDKAGNVGPWYPEAGAVNGQSSSDASDILQYLTGQITKSQLGSELLATIASVDDLQSFISPPPEWASDVAYPLGGFVSHDGHLWTALVAVAAGGAEPGTDGTVWRDVGNITQTAAGLALQMSQVNLTVETLDGVVQSTAEKTDSVYAQVNPPSIGNLPGAAGDPSQIPWAGYYVQTLARVSGDLALGQRIETTQASIAAVSAAVTTETQARVDGDQAIAQQVTTVQATAGAAQASAQLAIQSAANVDGRVSAAIIGKVGVTSGGQYYQAGFAVGIDNSGGTVQSQFLVTADTFAILPTTAGGTAVAPFVIQGGQTFISQALIGTGWITNAMIGNSIQSTAVDSTGNPLWSLDKTSGLVMRGSGSGYRTERDGAGARLFDAAGTLRFRWGAW
;
A
#
# COMPACT_ATOMS: atom_id res chain seq x y z
N MET A 1 -11.39 130.96 8.24
CA MET A 1 -11.28 131.67 6.95
C MET A 1 -10.64 130.70 5.95
N GLY A 2 -11.33 130.44 4.84
CA GLY A 2 -10.82 129.87 3.58
C GLY A 2 -9.97 128.60 3.62
N LEU A 3 -10.59 127.43 3.53
CA LEU A 3 -9.95 126.24 2.96
C LEU A 3 -10.48 126.09 1.53
N ASP A 4 -9.67 126.46 0.55
CA ASP A 4 -9.99 126.26 -0.85
C ASP A 4 -9.75 124.81 -1.28
N ARG A 5 -10.80 124.31 -1.92
CA ARG A 5 -11.01 122.95 -2.38
C ARG A 5 -10.53 122.86 -3.83
N ILE A 6 -9.51 122.06 -4.10
CA ILE A 6 -9.19 121.58 -5.45
C ILE A 6 -9.72 120.15 -5.57
N ILE A 7 -10.62 119.95 -6.53
CA ILE A 7 -11.19 118.65 -6.93
C ILE A 7 -10.44 118.21 -8.19
N GLY A 8 -9.75 117.06 -8.12
CA GLY A 8 -9.21 116.34 -9.26
C GLY A 8 -9.75 114.92 -9.28
N ALA A 9 -10.26 114.48 -10.42
CA ALA A 9 -11.13 113.31 -10.61
C ALA A 9 -10.49 111.96 -10.24
N LYS A 10 -11.25 111.12 -9.52
CA LYS A 10 -11.03 109.68 -9.39
C LYS A 10 -11.33 108.99 -10.72
N GLY A 11 -10.29 108.65 -11.48
CA GLY A 11 -10.33 107.54 -12.44
C GLY A 11 -9.86 106.27 -11.74
N GLY A 12 -10.79 105.54 -11.12
CA GLY A 12 -10.49 104.26 -10.48
C GLY A 12 -10.19 103.19 -11.52
N SER A 13 -8.94 102.74 -11.57
CA SER A 13 -8.56 101.42 -12.09
C SER A 13 -7.98 100.64 -10.92
N ALA A 14 -8.57 99.49 -10.62
CA ALA A 14 -8.09 98.60 -9.57
C ALA A 14 -6.63 98.21 -9.88
N ALA A 15 -5.73 98.49 -8.95
CA ALA A 15 -4.35 98.01 -9.06
C ALA A 15 -4.37 96.48 -9.02
N ARG A 16 -4.22 95.86 -10.19
CA ARG A 16 -4.05 94.41 -10.32
C ARG A 16 -2.74 94.02 -9.64
N THR A 17 -2.79 93.05 -8.72
CA THR A 17 -1.58 92.40 -8.20
C THR A 17 -0.97 91.55 -9.33
N PRO A 18 0.29 91.77 -9.71
CA PRO A 18 0.96 90.93 -10.69
C PRO A 18 0.90 89.46 -10.28
N VAL A 19 0.62 88.58 -11.23
CA VAL A 19 0.54 87.12 -11.00
C VAL A 19 1.82 86.48 -11.52
N GLU A 20 2.51 85.75 -10.64
CA GLU A 20 3.68 84.95 -11.00
C GLU A 20 3.22 83.55 -11.45
N ALA A 21 3.58 83.15 -12.66
CA ALA A 21 3.34 81.79 -13.14
C ALA A 21 4.12 80.76 -12.29
N PRO A 22 3.60 79.54 -12.08
CA PRO A 22 4.33 78.50 -11.37
C PRO A 22 5.58 78.05 -12.15
N ASP A 23 6.60 77.58 -11.44
CA ASP A 23 7.80 77.01 -12.07
C ASP A 23 7.48 75.68 -12.76
N THR A 24 7.66 75.65 -14.08
CA THR A 24 7.33 74.51 -14.95
C THR A 24 8.55 73.69 -15.35
N LEU A 25 9.77 74.22 -15.18
CA LEU A 25 11.01 73.50 -15.44
C LEU A 25 11.50 72.81 -14.16
N ARG A 26 11.22 71.51 -14.05
CA ARG A 26 11.69 70.66 -12.95
C ARG A 26 12.70 69.65 -13.46
N SER A 27 13.76 69.40 -12.69
CA SER A 27 14.81 68.45 -13.07
C SER A 27 14.24 67.03 -13.02
N ILE A 28 14.31 66.29 -14.14
CA ILE A 28 13.81 64.91 -14.26
C ILE A 28 14.96 63.93 -14.53
N SER A 29 14.83 62.70 -14.04
CA SER A 29 15.77 61.58 -14.22
C SER A 29 15.24 60.52 -15.18
N TYR A 30 16.12 59.69 -15.74
CA TYR A 30 15.80 58.56 -16.63
C TYR A 30 16.03 57.23 -15.92
N PHE A 31 15.46 56.12 -16.42
CA PHE A 31 15.76 54.76 -15.94
C PHE A 31 16.53 53.95 -17.00
N GLN A 32 17.40 53.04 -16.53
CA GLN A 32 18.16 52.09 -17.33
C GLN A 32 18.12 50.72 -16.65
N ILE A 33 17.78 49.68 -17.40
CA ILE A 33 17.64 48.30 -16.91
C ILE A 33 18.33 47.36 -17.89
N GLU A 34 19.04 46.36 -17.37
CA GLU A 34 19.57 45.22 -18.14
C GLU A 34 18.99 43.94 -17.54
N ASP A 35 18.26 43.17 -18.33
CA ASP A 35 17.69 41.88 -17.93
C ASP A 35 18.35 40.76 -18.74
N ALA A 36 18.92 39.77 -18.04
CA ALA A 36 19.38 38.53 -18.65
C ALA A 36 18.17 37.66 -19.00
N LEU A 37 18.08 37.22 -20.26
CA LEU A 37 16.98 36.41 -20.78
C LEU A 37 17.32 34.93 -20.83
N SER A 38 18.55 34.58 -21.19
CA SER A 38 18.98 33.20 -21.33
C SER A 38 20.50 33.05 -21.20
N GLU A 39 20.92 31.92 -20.64
CA GLU A 39 22.30 31.45 -20.74
C GLU A 39 22.44 30.59 -22.01
N GLY A 40 23.09 31.17 -23.02
CA GLY A 40 23.28 30.64 -24.37
C GLY A 40 22.60 31.48 -25.46
N GLU A 41 22.97 31.20 -26.71
CA GLU A 41 22.43 31.92 -27.86
C GLU A 41 20.95 31.58 -28.11
N ILE A 42 20.10 32.59 -28.26
CA ILE A 42 18.69 32.45 -28.62
C ILE A 42 18.41 33.07 -29.99
N VAL A 43 17.35 32.62 -30.68
CA VAL A 43 16.99 33.16 -32.01
C VAL A 43 16.64 34.64 -31.92
N GLY A 44 15.96 35.06 -30.84
CA GLY A 44 15.59 36.44 -30.58
C GLY A 44 14.15 36.64 -30.15
N LEU A 45 13.69 37.89 -30.20
CA LEU A 45 12.30 38.26 -29.89
C LEU A 45 11.35 37.74 -30.98
N VAL A 46 10.22 37.14 -30.59
CA VAL A 46 9.30 36.48 -31.54
C VAL A 46 8.70 37.46 -32.55
N ASN A 47 8.26 38.63 -32.07
CA ASN A 47 7.62 39.69 -32.85
C ASN A 47 8.34 41.05 -32.67
N GLY A 48 9.67 41.05 -32.54
CA GLY A 48 10.44 42.28 -32.31
C GLY A 48 9.99 43.05 -31.06
N LEU A 49 9.85 44.38 -31.16
CA LEU A 49 9.46 45.24 -30.03
C LEU A 49 8.07 44.96 -29.45
N GLN A 50 7.16 44.32 -30.20
CA GLN A 50 5.85 43.89 -29.66
C GLN A 50 6.00 42.82 -28.57
N SER A 51 7.13 42.10 -28.58
CA SER A 51 7.42 41.04 -27.63
C SER A 51 7.95 41.55 -26.30
N VAL A 52 8.24 42.85 -26.21
CA VAL A 52 8.69 43.51 -24.98
C VAL A 52 7.51 44.27 -24.43
N LYS A 53 7.08 43.93 -23.21
CA LYS A 53 5.94 44.58 -22.56
C LYS A 53 6.38 45.23 -21.26
N LEU A 54 5.97 46.49 -21.08
CA LEU A 54 6.15 47.29 -19.86
C LEU A 54 4.78 47.47 -19.19
N ASP A 55 4.65 47.04 -17.94
CA ASP A 55 3.40 46.95 -17.20
C ASP A 55 2.28 46.25 -17.99
N GLY A 56 2.65 45.20 -18.73
CA GLY A 56 1.75 44.41 -19.58
C GLY A 56 1.43 45.02 -20.95
N THR A 57 1.87 46.25 -21.23
CA THR A 57 1.64 46.94 -22.50
C THR A 57 2.83 46.76 -23.45
N PRO A 58 2.64 46.26 -24.68
CA PRO A 58 3.72 46.13 -25.67
C PRO A 58 4.40 47.47 -25.97
N VAL A 59 5.73 47.47 -26.16
CA VAL A 59 6.47 48.69 -26.52
C VAL A 59 6.06 49.20 -27.90
N ALA A 60 5.83 48.28 -28.84
CA ALA A 60 5.28 48.58 -30.16
C ALA A 60 3.94 47.86 -30.37
N ASN A 61 3.04 48.48 -31.12
CA ASN A 61 1.80 47.87 -31.60
C ASN A 61 2.04 47.01 -32.85
N ALA A 62 0.99 46.29 -33.27
CA ALA A 62 0.99 45.47 -34.49
C ALA A 62 1.39 46.25 -35.76
N ASP A 63 1.04 47.53 -35.80
CA ASP A 63 1.31 48.47 -36.90
C ASP A 63 2.69 49.15 -36.82
N GLY A 64 3.49 48.85 -35.78
CA GLY A 64 4.82 49.43 -35.56
C GLY A 64 4.81 50.77 -34.80
N THR A 65 3.65 51.31 -34.44
CA THR A 65 3.58 52.52 -33.60
C THR A 65 4.06 52.22 -32.18
N LEU A 66 4.82 53.15 -31.57
CA LEU A 66 5.34 52.98 -30.21
C LEU A 66 4.32 53.47 -29.18
N ASN A 67 4.07 52.68 -28.14
CA ASN A 67 3.17 53.04 -27.04
C ASN A 67 3.84 53.96 -26.00
N PHE A 68 5.17 54.03 -26.01
CA PHE A 68 5.96 54.84 -25.07
C PHE A 68 6.91 55.77 -25.84
N THR A 69 7.00 57.02 -25.40
CA THR A 69 7.84 58.03 -26.05
C THR A 69 9.23 58.03 -25.43
N GLY A 70 10.30 57.94 -26.23
CA GLY A 70 11.67 57.96 -25.70
C GLY A 70 12.10 56.70 -24.96
N VAL A 71 11.36 55.59 -25.10
CA VAL A 71 11.82 54.26 -24.71
C VAL A 71 12.71 53.69 -25.82
N SER A 72 13.91 53.27 -25.44
CA SER A 72 14.86 52.56 -26.30
C SER A 72 15.08 51.16 -25.75
N VAL A 73 15.10 50.18 -26.65
CA VAL A 73 15.28 48.77 -26.34
C VAL A 73 16.40 48.23 -27.22
N GLN A 74 17.42 47.65 -26.59
CA GLN A 74 18.54 47.01 -27.27
C GLN A 74 18.61 45.54 -26.87
N PHE A 75 18.68 44.65 -27.84
CA PHE A 75 18.74 43.20 -27.63
C PHE A 75 20.11 42.65 -28.05
N ARG A 76 20.59 41.65 -27.31
CA ARG A 76 21.73 40.80 -27.69
C ARG A 76 21.30 39.34 -27.65
N SER A 77 21.55 38.62 -28.74
CA SER A 77 21.14 37.22 -28.90
C SER A 77 21.95 36.22 -28.10
N GLY A 78 23.05 36.64 -27.47
CA GLY A 78 23.90 35.73 -26.71
C GLY A 78 24.97 35.04 -27.55
N THR A 79 25.42 35.61 -28.66
CA THR A 79 26.56 35.04 -29.42
C THR A 79 27.88 35.18 -28.65
N GLN A 80 28.87 34.37 -29.02
CA GLN A 80 30.23 34.45 -28.49
C GLN A 80 30.88 35.82 -28.76
N ASP A 81 30.76 36.32 -29.99
CA ASP A 81 31.39 37.57 -30.45
C ASP A 81 30.49 38.81 -30.31
N GLN A 82 29.50 38.77 -29.40
CA GLN A 82 28.52 39.85 -29.29
C GLN A 82 29.13 41.20 -28.87
N SER A 83 28.54 42.29 -29.38
CA SER A 83 28.93 43.65 -29.03
C SER A 83 28.34 44.08 -27.68
N TYR A 84 29.03 44.98 -26.98
CA TYR A 84 28.51 45.61 -25.76
C TYR A 84 27.29 46.49 -26.07
N VAL A 85 26.51 46.86 -25.04
CA VAL A 85 25.40 47.81 -25.16
C VAL A 85 25.90 49.21 -24.79
N PRO A 86 25.91 50.19 -25.73
CA PRO A 86 26.30 51.56 -25.42
C PRO A 86 25.36 52.22 -24.41
N GLY A 87 25.93 53.04 -23.53
CA GLY A 87 25.17 53.82 -22.54
C GLY A 87 24.90 53.15 -21.20
N TYR A 88 25.40 51.93 -20.95
CA TYR A 88 25.17 51.16 -19.72
C TYR A 88 26.49 50.94 -18.97
N GLY A 89 26.62 51.52 -17.78
CA GLY A 89 27.86 51.56 -16.98
C GLY A 89 28.92 52.47 -17.59
N SER A 90 29.52 53.38 -16.81
CA SER A 90 30.54 54.29 -17.35
C SER A 90 31.54 54.79 -16.31
N VAL A 91 32.76 55.05 -16.78
CA VAL A 91 33.74 55.90 -16.10
C VAL A 91 33.52 57.32 -16.60
N LYS A 92 33.28 58.24 -15.66
CA LYS A 92 32.94 59.63 -15.95
C LYS A 92 34.06 60.52 -15.46
N ASN A 93 34.57 61.38 -16.35
CA ASN A 93 35.49 62.44 -16.00
C ASN A 93 34.81 63.78 -16.26
N GLU A 94 34.42 64.49 -15.20
CA GLU A 94 33.71 65.76 -15.32
C GLU A 94 34.70 66.93 -15.42
N ILE A 95 34.54 67.75 -16.47
CA ILE A 95 35.33 68.96 -16.66
C ILE A 95 34.42 70.17 -16.49
N ALA A 96 34.64 70.93 -15.43
CA ALA A 96 33.94 72.19 -15.19
C ALA A 96 34.35 73.25 -16.23
N ILE A 97 33.36 73.91 -16.83
CA ILE A 97 33.54 74.92 -17.89
C ILE A 97 32.99 76.29 -17.45
N SER A 98 31.78 76.30 -16.85
CA SER A 98 31.07 77.47 -16.34
C SER A 98 31.08 78.71 -17.27
N THR A 99 30.96 78.50 -18.58
CA THR A 99 31.02 79.56 -19.60
C THR A 99 29.61 79.95 -20.06
N GLU A 100 29.34 81.25 -20.19
CA GLU A 100 28.06 81.75 -20.72
C GLU A 100 27.93 81.44 -22.23
N LEU A 101 26.80 80.87 -22.62
CA LEU A 101 26.47 80.56 -24.00
C LEU A 101 25.75 81.74 -24.67
N LYS A 102 26.45 82.44 -25.57
CA LYS A 102 25.92 83.58 -26.33
C LYS A 102 25.43 83.14 -27.71
N SER A 103 24.46 83.88 -28.26
CA SER A 103 23.88 83.61 -29.58
C SER A 103 24.79 83.97 -30.75
N ILE A 104 25.72 84.93 -30.57
CA ILE A 104 26.64 85.40 -31.62
C ILE A 104 27.90 84.53 -31.70
N THR A 105 28.37 83.99 -30.58
CA THR A 105 29.61 83.20 -30.50
C THR A 105 29.28 81.78 -30.03
N PRO A 106 29.45 80.76 -30.89
CA PRO A 106 29.24 79.38 -30.47
C PRO A 106 30.34 78.94 -29.52
N TRP A 107 30.02 78.05 -28.60
CA TRP A 107 31.03 77.38 -27.79
C TRP A 107 31.54 76.16 -28.56
N VAL A 108 32.86 76.00 -28.68
CA VAL A 108 33.50 74.87 -29.38
C VAL A 108 34.59 74.31 -28.49
N ARG A 109 34.69 72.97 -28.44
CA ARG A 109 35.74 72.27 -27.72
C ARG A 109 36.22 71.04 -28.48
N SER A 110 37.54 70.89 -28.62
CA SER A 110 38.18 69.69 -29.15
C SER A 110 38.20 68.59 -28.10
N VAL A 111 37.99 67.36 -28.56
CA VAL A 111 37.97 66.12 -27.78
C VAL A 111 38.86 65.11 -28.50
N ASP A 112 40.07 64.93 -27.99
CA ASP A 112 41.14 64.20 -28.70
C ASP A 112 41.29 62.74 -28.19
N ASN A 113 40.62 62.39 -27.10
CA ASN A 113 40.65 61.03 -26.55
C ASN A 113 39.69 60.10 -27.31
N ILE A 114 40.22 59.38 -28.31
CA ILE A 114 39.47 58.44 -29.15
C ILE A 114 38.85 57.24 -28.40
N GLU A 115 39.19 57.03 -27.12
CA GLU A 115 38.58 55.99 -26.30
C GLU A 115 37.18 56.37 -25.77
N LEU A 116 36.83 57.66 -25.84
CA LEU A 116 35.53 58.16 -25.38
C LEU A 116 34.38 57.60 -26.21
N SER A 117 33.32 57.21 -25.52
CA SER A 117 32.09 56.69 -26.14
C SER A 117 31.04 57.78 -26.29
N ALA A 118 31.03 58.77 -25.38
CA ALA A 118 30.12 59.90 -25.40
C ALA A 118 30.68 61.09 -24.62
N VAL A 119 30.07 62.26 -24.81
CA VAL A 119 30.20 63.41 -23.90
C VAL A 119 28.84 63.78 -23.35
N SER A 120 28.76 64.11 -22.05
CA SER A 120 27.57 64.72 -21.46
C SER A 120 27.80 66.19 -21.19
N LEU A 121 27.00 67.04 -21.84
CA LEU A 121 27.03 68.49 -21.66
C LEU A 121 25.95 68.90 -20.66
N THR A 122 26.35 69.57 -19.58
CA THR A 122 25.41 70.14 -18.61
C THR A 122 25.19 71.60 -18.95
N LEU A 123 23.99 71.90 -19.46
CA LEU A 123 23.53 73.25 -19.76
C LEU A 123 22.71 73.77 -18.58
N GLN A 124 22.90 75.02 -18.21
CA GLN A 124 22.15 75.68 -17.14
C GLN A 124 21.51 76.95 -17.66
N VAL A 125 20.28 77.22 -17.22
CA VAL A 125 19.72 78.58 -17.21
C VAL A 125 19.73 79.07 -15.77
N ASP A 126 20.31 80.24 -15.50
CA ASP A 126 20.45 80.76 -14.12
C ASP A 126 19.09 81.15 -13.52
N ALA A 127 18.19 81.64 -14.37
CA ALA A 127 16.76 81.77 -14.18
C ALA A 127 16.13 81.88 -15.58
N LEU A 128 14.87 81.47 -15.73
CA LEU A 128 14.15 81.56 -17.00
C LEU A 128 12.78 82.17 -16.76
N GLN A 129 12.64 83.46 -17.04
CA GLN A 129 11.39 84.18 -16.82
C GLN A 129 11.34 85.47 -17.64
N LYS A 130 10.12 85.89 -17.99
CA LYS A 130 9.83 87.14 -18.69
C LYS A 130 8.78 87.92 -17.92
N SER A 131 9.12 89.11 -17.43
CA SER A 131 8.17 90.04 -16.85
C SER A 131 7.49 90.86 -17.95
N ASP A 132 6.16 90.86 -17.97
CA ASP A 132 5.37 91.68 -18.89
C ASP A 132 5.38 93.15 -18.42
N SER A 133 5.92 94.03 -19.25
CA SER A 133 6.06 95.46 -18.97
C SER A 133 4.73 96.22 -18.90
N SER A 134 3.62 95.62 -19.33
CA SER A 134 2.29 96.26 -19.35
C SER A 134 1.46 95.99 -18.10
N ASN A 135 1.68 94.85 -17.43
CA ASN A 135 0.84 94.37 -16.32
C ASN A 135 1.61 93.75 -15.13
N GLY A 136 2.95 93.63 -15.24
CA GLY A 136 3.83 93.12 -14.19
C GLY A 136 3.89 91.60 -14.04
N ASP A 137 3.10 90.83 -14.80
CA ASP A 137 3.05 89.36 -14.67
C ASP A 137 4.39 88.72 -15.08
N ILE A 138 4.76 87.63 -14.39
CA ILE A 138 5.96 86.87 -14.69
C ILE A 138 5.57 85.56 -15.36
N ASN A 139 5.93 85.42 -16.62
CA ASN A 139 5.63 84.24 -17.45
C ASN A 139 6.92 83.48 -17.82
N GLY A 140 6.75 82.26 -18.34
CA GLY A 140 7.87 81.47 -18.88
C GLY A 140 8.49 82.09 -20.14
N TYR A 141 9.72 81.66 -20.45
CA TYR A 141 10.48 82.09 -21.62
C TYR A 141 11.02 80.87 -22.38
N LEU A 142 11.33 81.03 -23.67
CA LEU A 142 11.83 79.94 -24.52
C LEU A 142 13.22 80.29 -25.08
N ILE A 143 14.19 79.41 -24.84
CA ILE A 143 15.56 79.49 -25.39
C ILE A 143 15.86 78.19 -26.13
N SER A 144 16.04 78.28 -27.44
CA SER A 144 16.44 77.15 -28.29
C SER A 144 17.96 77.09 -28.42
N PHE A 145 18.52 75.88 -28.49
CA PHE A 145 19.93 75.59 -28.67
C PHE A 145 20.14 74.36 -29.56
N ALA A 146 21.32 74.24 -30.18
CA ALA A 146 21.74 73.09 -30.95
C ALA A 146 23.13 72.62 -30.49
N ILE A 147 23.35 71.30 -30.52
CA ILE A 147 24.67 70.69 -30.30
C ILE A 147 25.06 70.02 -31.62
N ASP A 148 26.26 70.35 -32.10
CA ASP A 148 26.83 69.79 -33.32
C ASP A 148 28.15 69.05 -33.02
N ILE A 149 28.43 68.01 -33.78
CA ILE A 149 29.69 67.26 -33.73
C ILE A 149 30.37 67.33 -35.10
N SER A 150 31.68 67.58 -35.12
CA SER A 150 32.55 67.34 -36.27
C SER A 150 33.50 66.20 -35.92
N THR A 151 33.59 65.20 -36.79
CA THR A 151 34.42 64.00 -36.62
C THR A 151 35.58 64.04 -37.59
N ASP A 152 36.81 63.84 -37.12
CA ASP A 152 38.02 63.78 -37.95
C ASP A 152 38.22 64.99 -38.89
N GLY A 153 37.83 66.18 -38.44
CA GLY A 153 37.92 67.42 -39.24
C GLY A 153 36.86 67.56 -40.33
N GLY A 154 35.84 66.70 -40.34
CA GLY A 154 34.68 66.79 -41.23
C GLY A 154 33.72 67.95 -40.93
N ALA A 155 32.62 68.03 -41.67
CA ALA A 155 31.57 69.02 -41.43
C ALA A 155 30.92 68.83 -40.04
N TYR A 156 30.33 69.91 -39.52
CA TYR A 156 29.55 69.84 -38.28
C TYR A 156 28.15 69.30 -38.56
N ASP A 157 27.81 68.18 -37.97
CA ASP A 157 26.48 67.59 -38.00
C ASP A 157 25.72 67.94 -36.72
N THR A 158 24.51 68.49 -36.84
CA THR A 158 23.65 68.77 -35.68
C THR A 158 23.09 67.46 -35.13
N VAL A 159 23.56 67.08 -33.94
CA VAL A 159 23.18 65.84 -33.24
C VAL A 159 22.05 66.04 -32.24
N VAL A 160 21.92 67.26 -31.69
CA VAL A 160 20.81 67.62 -30.79
C VAL A 160 20.24 68.97 -31.18
N ASN A 161 18.91 69.06 -31.24
CA ASN A 161 18.16 70.30 -31.32
C ASN A 161 17.23 70.37 -30.11
N GLY A 162 17.47 71.31 -29.20
CA GLY A 162 16.81 71.36 -27.89
C GLY A 162 16.34 72.76 -27.53
N ALA A 163 15.50 72.84 -26.49
CA ALA A 163 15.08 74.12 -25.93
C ALA A 163 14.85 74.02 -24.42
N PHE A 164 15.08 75.14 -23.73
CA PHE A 164 14.49 75.44 -22.44
C PHE A 164 13.18 76.18 -22.70
N ASN A 165 12.05 75.62 -22.27
CA ASN A 165 10.73 76.21 -22.47
C ASN A 165 9.92 76.13 -21.18
N GLY A 166 9.74 77.26 -20.51
CA GLY A 166 8.99 77.32 -19.26
C GLY A 166 9.47 78.43 -18.34
N LYS A 167 9.10 78.33 -17.06
CA LYS A 167 9.54 79.24 -16.01
C LYS A 167 10.40 78.50 -14.98
N ALA A 168 11.50 79.14 -14.59
CA ALA A 168 12.36 78.72 -13.48
C ALA A 168 12.82 79.95 -12.70
N SER A 169 12.47 80.05 -11.41
CA SER A 169 12.89 81.16 -10.54
C SER A 169 14.32 81.00 -9.97
N GLY A 170 14.97 79.85 -10.21
CA GLY A 170 16.36 79.57 -9.83
C GLY A 170 17.11 78.75 -10.89
N PRO A 171 18.38 78.38 -10.64
CA PRO A 171 19.20 77.69 -11.63
C PRO A 171 18.60 76.34 -12.00
N TYR A 172 18.33 76.15 -13.29
CA TYR A 172 17.83 74.89 -13.84
C TYR A 172 18.89 74.29 -14.75
N GLN A 173 19.34 73.09 -14.42
CA GLN A 173 20.32 72.34 -15.20
C GLN A 173 19.66 71.24 -16.01
N ARG A 174 20.18 71.01 -17.22
CA ARG A 174 19.85 69.89 -18.07
C ARG A 174 21.14 69.28 -18.60
N THR A 175 21.39 68.03 -18.24
CA THR A 175 22.52 67.25 -18.76
C THR A 175 22.07 66.49 -20.00
N ILE A 176 22.82 66.61 -21.08
CA ILE A 176 22.53 65.99 -22.38
C ILE A 176 23.71 65.13 -22.76
N ARG A 177 23.51 63.81 -22.82
CA ARG A 177 24.49 62.88 -23.38
C ARG A 177 24.46 62.95 -24.90
N VAL A 178 25.63 62.96 -25.50
CA VAL A 178 25.84 62.96 -26.94
C VAL A 178 26.83 61.85 -27.26
N ASP A 179 26.37 60.81 -27.94
CA ASP A 179 27.22 59.69 -28.34
C ASP A 179 28.18 60.12 -29.45
N LEU A 180 29.44 59.71 -29.32
CA LEU A 180 30.50 60.07 -30.25
C LEU A 180 30.63 58.98 -31.34
N PRO A 181 30.60 59.33 -32.64
CA PRO A 181 30.83 58.36 -33.72
C PRO A 181 32.30 57.90 -33.73
N PRO A 182 32.65 56.72 -34.25
CA PRO A 182 34.05 56.29 -34.34
C PRO A 182 34.95 57.33 -35.02
N ALA A 183 36.11 57.64 -34.43
CA ALA A 183 37.06 58.63 -34.94
C ALA A 183 38.51 58.11 -34.89
N VAL A 184 39.37 58.63 -35.77
CA VAL A 184 40.81 58.32 -35.80
C VAL A 184 41.65 59.40 -35.13
N THR A 185 41.21 60.66 -35.21
CA THR A 185 41.90 61.85 -34.70
C THR A 185 41.16 62.53 -33.56
N GLY A 186 39.83 62.49 -33.54
CA GLY A 186 39.01 63.05 -32.46
C GLY A 186 37.78 63.80 -32.97
N TRP A 187 37.14 64.56 -32.07
CA TRP A 187 35.91 65.30 -32.35
C TRP A 187 36.00 66.77 -31.95
N ASN A 188 35.25 67.62 -32.64
CA ASN A 188 34.94 68.97 -32.17
C ASN A 188 33.46 69.05 -31.79
N VAL A 189 33.20 69.32 -30.51
CA VAL A 189 31.85 69.49 -29.96
C VAL A 189 31.51 70.97 -29.96
N ARG A 190 30.42 71.35 -30.62
CA ARG A 190 29.96 72.73 -30.72
C ARG A 190 28.57 72.89 -30.14
N VAL A 191 28.37 73.88 -29.27
CA VAL A 191 27.05 74.26 -28.75
C VAL A 191 26.70 75.65 -29.28
N ARG A 192 25.52 75.78 -29.89
CA ARG A 192 24.99 77.03 -30.44
C ARG A 192 23.69 77.40 -29.75
N ARG A 193 23.58 78.64 -29.29
CA ARG A 193 22.29 79.19 -28.88
C ARG A 193 21.57 79.76 -30.11
N LEU A 194 20.37 79.29 -30.39
CA LEU A 194 19.57 79.68 -31.56
C LEU A 194 18.67 80.89 -31.28
N THR A 195 18.15 81.01 -30.05
CA THR A 195 17.39 82.19 -29.63
C THR A 195 18.35 83.34 -29.31
N PRO A 196 18.20 84.53 -29.90
CA PRO A 196 19.02 85.70 -29.54
C PRO A 196 19.04 85.98 -28.03
N ASN A 197 20.14 86.49 -27.50
CA ASN A 197 20.19 87.00 -26.12
C ASN A 197 19.22 88.18 -25.99
N ALA A 198 18.35 88.17 -24.99
CA ALA A 198 17.33 89.19 -24.80
C ALA A 198 17.92 90.54 -24.37
N ASN A 199 19.06 90.54 -23.64
CA ASN A 199 19.77 91.73 -23.15
C ASN A 199 18.82 92.75 -22.46
N SER A 200 17.85 92.26 -21.69
CA SER A 200 16.82 93.07 -21.06
C SER A 200 16.77 92.84 -19.56
N ALA A 201 16.49 93.88 -18.78
CA ALA A 201 16.19 93.74 -17.35
C ALA A 201 14.86 93.02 -17.08
N THR A 202 13.98 92.90 -18.09
CA THR A 202 12.66 92.25 -17.98
C THR A 202 12.65 90.79 -18.42
N VAL A 203 13.79 90.25 -18.89
CA VAL A 203 13.89 88.85 -19.34
C VAL A 203 15.15 88.24 -18.73
N ALA A 204 14.98 87.22 -17.89
CA ALA A 204 16.07 86.39 -17.43
C ALA A 204 16.26 85.22 -18.41
N ASP A 205 17.38 85.24 -19.14
CA ASP A 205 17.69 84.25 -20.19
C ASP A 205 19.18 83.86 -20.23
N THR A 206 19.91 84.08 -19.14
CA THR A 206 21.33 83.73 -19.04
C THR A 206 21.49 82.22 -19.08
N THR A 207 22.10 81.72 -20.16
CA THR A 207 22.37 80.29 -20.37
C THR A 207 23.86 80.03 -20.25
N ARG A 208 24.26 78.97 -19.56
CA ARG A 208 25.66 78.58 -19.34
C ARG A 208 25.88 77.13 -19.73
N ILE A 209 27.11 76.82 -20.15
CA ILE A 209 27.65 75.46 -20.16
C ILE A 209 28.39 75.30 -18.84
N VAL A 210 27.85 74.48 -17.94
CA VAL A 210 28.38 74.25 -16.60
C VAL A 210 29.55 73.30 -16.65
N SER A 211 29.36 72.15 -17.29
CA SER A 211 30.39 71.11 -17.41
C SER A 211 30.23 70.29 -18.68
N MET A 212 31.32 69.64 -19.05
CA MET A 212 31.36 68.57 -20.05
C MET A 212 31.96 67.36 -19.38
N THR A 213 31.18 66.30 -19.25
CA THR A 213 31.63 65.03 -18.73
C THR A 213 32.04 64.15 -19.89
N GLU A 214 33.30 63.76 -19.93
CA GLU A 214 33.82 62.75 -20.82
C GLU A 214 33.41 61.38 -20.30
N ILE A 215 32.79 60.56 -21.16
CA ILE A 215 32.23 59.26 -20.79
C ILE A 215 32.91 58.16 -21.58
N ILE A 216 33.58 57.27 -20.85
CA ILE A 216 33.99 55.96 -21.37
C ILE A 216 32.95 54.96 -20.86
N ASP A 217 32.16 54.41 -21.77
CA ASP A 217 31.23 53.35 -21.39
C ASP A 217 32.05 52.12 -20.98
N THR A 218 31.59 51.45 -19.92
CA THR A 218 32.19 50.19 -19.51
C THR A 218 31.83 49.16 -20.57
N LYS A 219 32.81 48.72 -21.37
CA LYS A 219 32.60 47.78 -22.48
C LYS A 219 32.45 46.34 -21.97
N LEU A 220 31.51 46.12 -21.05
CA LEU A 220 31.15 44.78 -20.59
C LEU A 220 30.42 44.08 -21.73
N ARG A 221 31.03 43.02 -22.24
CA ARG A 221 30.36 42.05 -23.10
C ARG A 221 29.98 40.89 -22.21
N TYR A 222 28.80 40.33 -22.43
CA TYR A 222 28.35 39.11 -21.77
C TYR A 222 28.27 37.95 -22.78
N PRO A 223 29.41 37.43 -23.30
CA PRO A 223 29.41 36.33 -24.27
C PRO A 223 28.54 35.17 -23.81
N ASN A 224 27.83 34.54 -24.74
CA ASN A 224 26.95 33.40 -24.44
C ASN A 224 25.83 33.71 -23.42
N THR A 225 25.49 34.97 -23.17
CA THR A 225 24.33 35.36 -22.38
C THR A 225 23.47 36.27 -23.25
N ALA A 226 22.23 35.84 -23.51
CA ALA A 226 21.25 36.65 -24.20
C ALA A 226 20.62 37.61 -23.20
N TYR A 227 20.60 38.91 -23.50
CA TYR A 227 20.07 39.92 -22.60
C TYR A 227 19.44 41.08 -23.36
N ILE A 228 18.62 41.84 -22.64
CA ILE A 228 17.92 43.01 -23.16
C ILE A 228 18.17 44.20 -22.27
N ALA A 229 18.46 45.34 -22.88
CA ALA A 229 18.71 46.59 -22.21
C ALA A 229 17.61 47.59 -22.59
N ILE A 230 16.94 48.16 -21.57
CA ILE A 230 15.82 49.08 -21.74
C ILE A 230 16.16 50.41 -21.06
N SER A 231 15.95 51.52 -21.76
CA SER A 231 16.08 52.86 -21.21
C SER A 231 14.87 53.70 -21.57
N GLY A 232 14.40 54.54 -20.66
CA GLY A 232 13.25 55.41 -20.91
C GLY A 232 13.15 56.58 -19.95
N ASP A 233 12.24 57.50 -20.26
CA ASP A 233 11.92 58.64 -19.40
C ASP A 233 11.18 58.14 -18.15
N ALA A 234 11.75 58.38 -16.96
CA ALA A 234 11.12 57.94 -15.72
C ALA A 234 9.82 58.69 -15.43
N SER A 235 9.55 59.83 -16.08
CA SER A 235 8.27 60.54 -15.91
C SER A 235 7.06 59.79 -16.45
N GLN A 236 7.26 58.81 -17.34
CA GLN A 236 6.17 57.98 -17.89
C GLN A 236 5.71 56.88 -16.94
N PHE A 237 6.49 56.61 -15.88
CA PHE A 237 6.21 55.52 -14.94
C PHE A 237 6.33 56.02 -13.49
N SER A 238 5.36 55.68 -12.65
CA SER A 238 5.41 56.02 -11.22
C SER A 238 6.45 55.21 -10.44
N ASN A 239 6.81 54.04 -10.95
CA ASN A 239 7.81 53.10 -10.42
C ASN A 239 8.56 52.45 -11.60
N ILE A 240 9.60 51.66 -11.33
CA ILE A 240 10.29 50.89 -12.38
C ILE A 240 9.31 49.86 -13.00
N PRO A 241 8.93 49.97 -14.29
CA PRO A 241 7.78 49.27 -14.87
C PRO A 241 8.01 47.76 -15.03
N ALA A 242 7.06 46.92 -14.61
CA ALA A 242 7.16 45.46 -14.72
C ALA A 242 7.42 45.02 -16.18
N ARG A 243 8.45 44.19 -16.39
CA ARG A 243 8.90 43.79 -17.72
C ARG A 243 8.53 42.33 -17.99
N SER A 244 8.05 42.05 -19.20
CA SER A 244 7.87 40.68 -19.68
C SER A 244 8.28 40.57 -21.15
N TYR A 245 8.81 39.41 -21.51
CA TYR A 245 9.47 39.16 -22.79
C TYR A 245 8.93 37.90 -23.44
N VAL A 246 8.61 37.97 -24.72
CA VAL A 246 8.30 36.80 -25.55
C VAL A 246 9.45 36.56 -26.53
N CYS A 247 10.29 35.59 -26.23
CA CYS A 247 11.44 35.24 -27.05
C CYS A 247 11.36 33.78 -27.49
N TRP A 248 11.99 33.50 -28.62
CA TRP A 248 12.34 32.13 -28.98
C TRP A 248 13.38 31.59 -27.99
N GLY A 249 13.31 30.30 -27.73
CA GLY A 249 14.25 29.62 -26.84
C GLY A 249 15.68 29.55 -27.39
N ARG A 250 16.53 28.83 -26.64
CA ARG A 250 17.93 28.62 -26.98
C ARG A 250 18.11 27.78 -28.24
N LEU A 251 19.16 28.10 -28.99
CA LEU A 251 19.70 27.25 -30.05
C LEU A 251 20.40 26.04 -29.41
N ILE A 252 19.97 24.83 -29.76
CA ILE A 252 20.46 23.58 -29.18
C ILE A 252 20.97 22.62 -30.26
N ARG A 253 21.64 21.55 -29.84
CA ARG A 253 22.10 20.48 -30.73
C ARG A 253 20.91 19.63 -31.16
N VAL A 254 20.69 19.54 -32.47
CA VAL A 254 19.65 18.69 -33.09
C VAL A 254 20.27 17.83 -34.20
N PRO A 255 19.67 16.69 -34.58
CA PRO A 255 20.17 15.86 -35.68
C PRO A 255 20.36 16.66 -36.97
N THR A 256 21.43 16.39 -37.70
CA THR A 256 21.69 17.01 -39.00
C THR A 256 20.54 16.80 -39.99
N ASN A 257 19.89 15.65 -39.92
CA ASN A 257 18.79 15.24 -40.79
C ASN A 257 17.38 15.70 -40.36
N TYR A 258 17.28 16.41 -39.24
CA TYR A 258 16.03 16.96 -38.70
C TYR A 258 15.87 18.42 -39.08
N ASP A 259 14.69 18.81 -39.55
CA ASP A 259 14.30 20.21 -39.73
C ASP A 259 13.34 20.64 -38.62
N PRO A 260 13.76 21.50 -37.67
CA PRO A 260 12.91 21.92 -36.56
C PRO A 260 11.67 22.75 -36.94
N GLN A 261 11.67 23.42 -38.09
CA GLN A 261 10.54 24.24 -38.51
C GLN A 261 9.41 23.37 -39.08
N THR A 262 9.76 22.48 -40.00
CA THR A 262 8.80 21.55 -40.62
C THR A 262 8.58 20.28 -39.81
N ARG A 263 9.46 20.00 -38.83
CA ARG A 263 9.52 18.78 -38.02
C ARG A 263 9.74 17.50 -38.82
N ALA A 264 10.31 17.65 -40.02
CA ALA A 264 10.60 16.53 -40.91
C ALA A 264 11.98 15.91 -40.61
N TYR A 265 12.07 14.60 -40.81
CA TYR A 265 13.32 13.84 -40.72
C TYR A 265 13.63 13.24 -42.11
N SER A 266 14.83 13.49 -42.63
CA SER A 266 15.18 13.15 -44.03
C SER A 266 16.35 12.17 -44.12
N GLY A 267 16.12 10.96 -44.65
CA GLY A 267 17.15 9.92 -44.71
C GLY A 267 17.53 9.34 -43.33
N ILE A 268 18.51 8.44 -43.31
CA ILE A 268 19.01 7.80 -42.07
C ILE A 268 19.95 8.77 -41.36
N TRP A 269 19.77 8.92 -40.04
CA TRP A 269 20.66 9.73 -39.23
C TRP A 269 21.96 8.97 -38.92
N ASP A 270 23.11 9.63 -39.11
CA ASP A 270 24.45 9.08 -38.85
C ASP A 270 24.95 9.37 -37.42
N GLY A 271 24.15 10.05 -36.60
CA GLY A 271 24.52 10.43 -35.24
C GLY A 271 25.20 11.80 -35.10
N SER A 272 25.31 12.59 -36.19
CA SER A 272 25.87 13.95 -36.21
C SER A 272 24.85 15.04 -35.84
N PHE A 273 25.31 16.16 -35.28
CA PHE A 273 24.44 17.25 -34.82
C PHE A 273 24.72 18.57 -35.55
N LYS A 274 23.68 19.41 -35.68
CA LYS A 274 23.74 20.82 -36.06
C LYS A 274 23.10 21.69 -34.96
N ILE A 275 23.40 22.98 -34.94
CA ILE A 275 22.79 23.93 -34.01
C ILE A 275 21.53 24.52 -34.64
N ALA A 276 20.38 24.39 -33.97
CA ALA A 276 19.13 25.00 -34.39
C ALA A 276 18.16 25.17 -33.20
N TRP A 277 17.15 26.02 -33.36
CA TRP A 277 16.08 26.14 -32.38
C TRP A 277 15.06 25.02 -32.54
N THR A 278 14.65 24.40 -31.44
CA THR A 278 13.51 23.47 -31.40
C THR A 278 12.83 23.55 -30.03
N ASN A 279 11.56 23.20 -29.98
CA ASN A 279 10.80 22.97 -28.75
C ASN A 279 10.43 21.48 -28.58
N ASN A 280 11.11 20.58 -29.30
CA ASN A 280 10.97 19.15 -29.11
C ASN A 280 11.63 18.74 -27.77
N PRO A 281 10.88 18.16 -26.83
CA PRO A 281 11.39 17.86 -25.49
C PRO A 281 12.55 16.87 -25.46
N ALA A 282 12.65 15.94 -26.42
CA ALA A 282 13.74 14.96 -26.45
C ALA A 282 15.10 15.63 -26.67
N TRP A 283 15.16 16.63 -27.56
CA TRP A 283 16.39 17.39 -27.81
C TRP A 283 16.70 18.39 -26.69
N ILE A 284 15.68 18.90 -25.99
CA ILE A 284 15.86 19.72 -24.78
C ILE A 284 16.46 18.86 -23.65
N VAL A 285 16.01 17.61 -23.47
CA VAL A 285 16.60 16.66 -22.52
C VAL A 285 18.07 16.39 -22.87
N TYR A 286 18.35 16.07 -24.15
CA TYR A 286 19.71 15.85 -24.62
C TYR A 286 20.62 17.04 -24.28
N ASP A 287 20.19 18.23 -24.64
CA ASP A 287 20.92 19.47 -24.45
C ASP A 287 21.14 19.82 -22.98
N MET A 288 20.16 19.59 -22.09
CA MET A 288 20.33 19.81 -20.64
C MET A 288 21.35 18.86 -20.02
N ILE A 289 21.45 17.62 -20.52
CA ILE A 289 22.40 16.63 -19.99
C ILE A 289 23.83 16.95 -20.44
N VAL A 290 24.04 17.27 -21.71
CA VAL A 290 25.39 17.41 -22.29
C VAL A 290 26.00 18.81 -22.16
N GLN A 291 25.30 19.75 -21.53
CA GLN A 291 25.74 21.14 -21.44
C GLN A 291 26.58 21.39 -20.20
N ASP A 292 27.81 21.87 -20.40
CA ASP A 292 28.80 22.08 -19.34
C ASP A 292 28.42 23.27 -18.43
N ARG A 293 27.91 24.36 -19.03
CA ARG A 293 27.77 25.65 -18.32
C ARG A 293 26.68 25.69 -17.25
N PHE A 294 25.57 24.98 -17.46
CA PHE A 294 24.39 25.04 -16.58
C PHE A 294 23.62 23.71 -16.53
N GLY A 295 24.11 22.69 -17.25
CA GLY A 295 23.54 21.35 -17.30
C GLY A 295 24.41 20.36 -16.53
N LEU A 296 24.48 19.14 -17.03
CA LEU A 296 25.26 18.05 -16.43
C LEU A 296 26.53 17.70 -17.23
N GLY A 297 26.92 18.51 -18.21
CA GLY A 297 28.01 18.17 -19.16
C GLY A 297 29.36 17.95 -18.48
N ASP A 298 29.64 18.67 -17.39
CA ASP A 298 30.85 18.49 -16.58
C ASP A 298 30.92 17.12 -15.87
N LEU A 299 29.77 16.45 -15.71
CA LEU A 299 29.64 15.16 -15.00
C LEU A 299 29.29 14.00 -15.93
N VAL A 300 28.63 14.29 -17.06
CA VAL A 300 28.07 13.30 -17.97
C VAL A 300 28.49 13.64 -19.40
N ASP A 301 29.37 12.82 -19.95
CA ASP A 301 29.76 12.92 -21.35
C ASP A 301 28.65 12.45 -22.29
N ALA A 302 28.61 12.97 -23.52
CA ALA A 302 27.63 12.60 -24.53
C ALA A 302 27.65 11.11 -24.91
N SER A 303 28.77 10.39 -24.68
CA SER A 303 28.85 8.94 -24.87
C SER A 303 28.05 8.13 -23.86
N LEU A 304 27.78 8.71 -22.68
CA LEU A 304 26.99 8.10 -21.61
C LEU A 304 25.49 8.33 -21.79
N LEU A 305 25.04 8.84 -22.94
CA LEU A 305 23.63 9.10 -23.23
C LEU A 305 23.17 8.34 -24.48
N GLY A 306 22.09 7.58 -24.34
CA GLY A 306 21.47 6.81 -25.43
C GLY A 306 20.79 7.68 -26.50
N LYS A 307 21.56 8.34 -27.36
CA LYS A 307 21.05 9.27 -28.39
C LYS A 307 20.07 8.64 -29.40
N TRP A 308 20.18 7.34 -29.65
CA TRP A 308 19.33 6.62 -30.60
C TRP A 308 17.89 6.46 -30.12
N GLU A 309 17.69 6.18 -28.82
CA GLU A 309 16.34 6.11 -28.25
C GLU A 309 15.71 7.50 -28.15
N LEU A 310 16.50 8.52 -27.78
CA LEU A 310 16.04 9.91 -27.82
C LEU A 310 15.61 10.34 -29.24
N TYR A 311 16.31 9.88 -30.28
CA TYR A 311 15.90 10.12 -31.66
C TYR A 311 14.52 9.53 -31.99
N ARG A 312 14.26 8.28 -31.56
CA ARG A 312 12.94 7.63 -31.72
C ARG A 312 11.85 8.36 -30.95
N ILE A 313 12.12 8.79 -29.71
CA ILE A 313 11.20 9.58 -28.90
C ILE A 313 10.94 10.93 -29.58
N ALA A 314 11.97 11.59 -30.10
CA ALA A 314 11.85 12.87 -30.79
C ALA A 314 10.89 12.79 -32.00
N GLN A 315 11.01 11.73 -32.81
CA GLN A 315 10.11 11.47 -33.92
C GLN A 315 8.66 11.30 -33.44
N TYR A 316 8.43 10.59 -32.33
CA TYR A 316 7.10 10.43 -31.74
C TYR A 316 6.52 11.75 -31.23
N CYS A 317 7.33 12.61 -30.60
CA CYS A 317 6.93 13.95 -30.16
C CYS A 317 6.51 14.86 -31.32
N ASP A 318 7.16 14.73 -32.48
CA ASP A 318 6.92 15.55 -33.66
C ASP A 318 5.74 15.08 -34.54
N GLN A 319 5.16 13.91 -34.26
CA GLN A 319 3.98 13.44 -34.98
C GLN A 319 2.81 14.41 -34.81
N LEU A 320 2.15 14.75 -35.91
CA LEU A 320 0.97 15.61 -35.89
C LEU A 320 -0.26 14.84 -35.40
N VAL A 321 -0.95 15.42 -34.42
CA VAL A 321 -2.16 14.89 -33.80
C VAL A 321 -3.22 16.00 -33.68
N PRO A 322 -4.52 15.66 -33.58
CA PRO A 322 -5.58 16.65 -33.49
C PRO A 322 -5.41 17.57 -32.28
N ASP A 323 -5.60 18.88 -32.50
CA ASP A 323 -5.50 19.91 -31.45
C ASP A 323 -6.77 20.07 -30.60
N GLY A 324 -7.83 19.31 -30.91
CA GLY A 324 -9.16 19.41 -30.29
C GLY A 324 -10.01 20.60 -30.76
N LYS A 325 -9.50 21.42 -31.69
CA LYS A 325 -10.14 22.62 -32.25
C LYS A 325 -10.31 22.54 -33.79
N GLY A 326 -10.00 21.39 -34.39
CA GLY A 326 -10.14 21.11 -35.82
C GLY A 326 -8.84 21.27 -36.63
N GLY A 327 -7.72 21.61 -35.97
CA GLY A 327 -6.38 21.67 -36.53
C GLY A 327 -5.52 20.46 -36.13
N GLN A 328 -4.24 20.55 -36.47
CA GLN A 328 -3.21 19.56 -36.11
C GLN A 328 -2.09 20.28 -35.36
N GLU A 329 -1.52 19.63 -34.35
CA GLU A 329 -0.37 20.10 -33.60
C GLU A 329 0.64 18.96 -33.36
N PRO A 330 1.91 19.25 -33.08
CA PRO A 330 2.86 18.23 -32.66
C PRO A 330 2.39 17.59 -31.36
N ARG A 331 2.55 16.27 -31.24
CA ARG A 331 2.10 15.48 -30.10
C ARG A 331 2.59 16.04 -28.77
N PHE A 332 3.89 16.34 -28.68
CA PHE A 332 4.52 16.91 -27.50
C PHE A 332 5.45 18.06 -27.85
N THR A 333 5.23 19.19 -27.21
CA THR A 333 6.14 20.35 -27.22
C THR A 333 6.49 20.74 -25.78
N CYS A 334 7.65 21.36 -25.61
CA CYS A 334 8.10 21.84 -24.31
C CYS A 334 8.67 23.25 -24.42
N THR A 335 8.10 24.18 -23.66
CA THR A 335 8.61 25.53 -23.49
C THR A 335 8.75 25.80 -22.00
N VAL A 336 9.98 25.88 -21.53
CA VAL A 336 10.30 26.04 -20.10
C VAL A 336 11.28 27.18 -19.91
N TYR A 337 11.13 27.88 -18.79
CA TYR A 337 12.05 28.89 -18.31
C TYR A 337 12.55 28.46 -16.93
N LEU A 338 13.86 28.21 -16.82
CA LEU A 338 14.50 27.71 -15.61
C LEU A 338 15.23 28.85 -14.90
N GLN A 339 14.66 29.33 -13.79
CA GLN A 339 15.17 30.47 -13.03
C GLN A 339 16.09 30.08 -11.87
N SER A 340 15.88 28.90 -11.30
CA SER A 340 16.54 28.47 -10.06
C SER A 340 17.21 27.12 -10.21
N ARG A 341 18.21 26.87 -9.36
CA ARG A 341 18.88 25.57 -9.28
C ARG A 341 17.88 24.50 -8.80
N ALA A 342 17.83 23.40 -9.51
CA ALA A 342 17.04 22.22 -9.16
C ALA A 342 17.96 20.99 -9.02
N ASP A 343 17.46 19.95 -8.34
CA ASP A 343 18.10 18.64 -8.37
C ASP A 343 18.12 18.09 -9.80
N ALA A 344 19.26 17.52 -10.20
CA ALA A 344 19.50 17.07 -11.56
C ALA A 344 18.54 15.97 -12.01
N PHE A 345 18.37 14.93 -11.19
CA PHE A 345 17.49 13.81 -11.51
C PHE A 345 16.03 14.23 -11.49
N ARG A 346 15.66 15.13 -10.57
CA ARG A 346 14.32 15.73 -10.57
C ARG A 346 14.03 16.50 -11.86
N LEU A 347 14.93 17.40 -12.29
CA LEU A 347 14.73 18.18 -13.52
C LEU A 347 14.68 17.30 -14.77
N MET A 348 15.53 16.27 -14.84
CA MET A 348 15.47 15.28 -15.92
C MET A 348 14.15 14.50 -15.92
N GLY A 349 13.63 14.16 -14.74
CA GLY A 349 12.31 13.56 -14.58
C GLY A 349 11.18 14.49 -15.03
N ASP A 350 11.23 15.76 -14.64
CA ASP A 350 10.23 16.78 -15.03
C ASP A 350 10.23 16.99 -16.56
N LEU A 351 11.40 17.06 -17.20
CA LEU A 351 11.53 17.15 -18.66
C LEU A 351 11.07 15.88 -19.38
N ALA A 352 11.43 14.69 -18.87
CA ALA A 352 10.99 13.42 -19.45
C ALA A 352 9.48 13.21 -19.30
N SER A 353 8.89 13.75 -18.23
CA SER A 353 7.45 13.67 -17.98
C SER A 353 6.62 14.26 -19.12
N VAL A 354 7.15 15.24 -19.87
CA VAL A 354 6.46 15.91 -20.99
C VAL A 354 5.97 14.91 -22.03
N PHE A 355 6.80 13.92 -22.39
CA PHE A 355 6.48 12.87 -23.35
C PHE A 355 6.10 11.55 -22.68
N SER A 356 5.57 11.62 -21.44
CA SER A 356 5.22 10.43 -20.63
C SER A 356 6.40 9.47 -20.45
N GLY A 357 7.61 10.02 -20.31
CA GLY A 357 8.83 9.25 -20.16
C GLY A 357 9.44 9.32 -18.77
N VAL A 358 10.47 8.50 -18.58
CA VAL A 358 11.34 8.53 -17.41
C VAL A 358 12.80 8.43 -17.85
N THR A 359 13.68 9.03 -17.05
CA THR A 359 15.13 8.99 -17.25
C THR A 359 15.75 8.27 -16.06
N TYR A 360 16.57 7.25 -16.31
CA TYR A 360 17.22 6.46 -15.28
C TYR A 360 18.67 6.14 -15.64
N TRP A 361 19.45 5.75 -14.63
CA TRP A 361 20.84 5.34 -14.80
C TRP A 361 20.92 3.81 -14.87
N MET A 362 21.44 3.25 -15.97
CA MET A 362 21.62 1.81 -16.14
C MET A 362 22.81 1.51 -17.06
N GLY A 363 23.59 0.47 -16.72
CA GLY A 363 24.70 0.02 -17.58
C GLY A 363 25.81 1.07 -17.77
N GLY A 364 25.94 2.02 -16.84
CA GLY A 364 26.90 3.12 -16.94
C GLY A 364 26.45 4.28 -17.83
N ALA A 365 25.20 4.31 -18.29
CA ALA A 365 24.66 5.36 -19.15
C ALA A 365 23.30 5.88 -18.62
N ILE A 366 23.01 7.14 -18.92
CA ILE A 366 21.67 7.70 -18.80
C ILE A 366 20.82 7.19 -19.96
N THR A 367 19.72 6.54 -19.61
CA THR A 367 18.74 6.03 -20.57
C THR A 367 17.41 6.72 -20.32
N THR A 368 16.81 7.21 -21.41
CA THR A 368 15.48 7.83 -21.40
C THR A 368 14.54 6.96 -22.21
N ILE A 369 13.38 6.67 -21.64
CA ILE A 369 12.32 5.86 -22.24
C ILE A 369 11.02 6.66 -22.25
N ALA A 370 10.14 6.39 -23.22
CA ALA A 370 8.82 7.02 -23.31
C ALA A 370 7.69 5.98 -23.32
N ASP A 371 6.53 6.35 -22.77
CA ASP A 371 5.29 5.60 -22.96
C ASP A 371 4.73 5.87 -24.36
N MET A 372 5.16 5.06 -25.32
CA MET A 372 4.79 5.11 -26.74
C MET A 372 4.55 3.70 -27.28
N PRO A 373 3.91 3.53 -28.46
CA PRO A 373 3.75 2.22 -29.11
C PRO A 373 5.12 1.55 -29.35
N GLN A 374 5.29 0.34 -28.82
CA GLN A 374 6.46 -0.50 -29.09
C GLN A 374 6.03 -1.96 -29.17
N ASP A 375 6.73 -2.74 -29.99
CA ASP A 375 6.53 -4.19 -30.04
C ASP A 375 7.19 -4.86 -28.81
N PRO A 376 6.61 -5.97 -28.30
CA PRO A 376 7.21 -6.70 -27.20
C PRO A 376 8.60 -7.25 -27.55
N VAL A 377 9.60 -6.99 -26.69
CA VAL A 377 11.01 -7.36 -26.93
C VAL A 377 11.31 -8.82 -26.63
N TYR A 378 10.57 -9.42 -25.68
CA TYR A 378 10.75 -10.80 -25.27
C TYR A 378 9.46 -11.40 -24.72
N THR A 379 9.40 -12.72 -24.64
CA THR A 379 8.26 -13.44 -24.08
C THR A 379 8.65 -14.27 -22.87
N TYR A 380 7.92 -14.10 -21.78
CA TYR A 380 8.03 -14.90 -20.56
C TYR A 380 6.81 -15.81 -20.43
N ASN A 381 7.06 -17.10 -20.21
CA ASN A 381 6.03 -18.10 -20.00
C ASN A 381 6.44 -19.02 -18.85
N ALA A 382 5.57 -19.95 -18.47
CA ALA A 382 5.84 -20.86 -17.35
C ALA A 382 7.17 -21.64 -17.45
N THR A 383 7.74 -21.81 -18.66
CA THR A 383 8.97 -22.60 -18.87
C THR A 383 10.29 -21.81 -18.77
N ASN A 384 10.22 -20.47 -18.71
CA ASN A 384 11.39 -19.61 -18.51
C ASN A 384 11.31 -18.74 -17.25
N VAL A 385 10.25 -18.92 -16.47
CA VAL A 385 10.07 -18.36 -15.14
C VAL A 385 10.38 -19.42 -14.09
N ILE A 386 11.17 -19.05 -13.08
CA ILE A 386 11.54 -19.92 -11.96
C ILE A 386 10.26 -20.36 -11.25
N ASP A 387 10.17 -21.65 -10.95
CA ASP A 387 8.99 -22.31 -10.35
C ASP A 387 7.67 -22.11 -11.12
N SER A 388 7.73 -21.66 -12.39
CA SER A 388 6.56 -21.30 -13.20
C SER A 388 5.64 -20.27 -12.50
N ARG A 389 6.17 -19.47 -11.56
CA ARG A 389 5.35 -18.67 -10.66
C ARG A 389 5.29 -17.21 -11.08
N PHE A 390 4.07 -16.76 -11.39
CA PHE A 390 3.73 -15.35 -11.58
C PHE A 390 2.93 -14.84 -10.38
N THR A 391 3.32 -13.69 -9.84
CA THR A 391 2.60 -13.04 -8.74
C THR A 391 1.97 -11.76 -9.27
N TYR A 392 0.64 -11.64 -9.16
CA TYR A 392 -0.09 -10.47 -9.64
C TYR A 392 -0.63 -9.61 -8.51
N GLN A 393 -0.63 -8.30 -8.73
CA GLN A 393 -1.24 -7.34 -7.84
C GLN A 393 -2.00 -6.29 -8.67
N SER A 394 -3.24 -6.00 -8.29
CA SER A 394 -4.08 -5.01 -8.99
C SER A 394 -4.15 -3.69 -8.22
N SER A 395 -4.31 -2.59 -8.94
CA SER A 395 -4.47 -1.26 -8.37
C SER A 395 -5.80 -1.10 -7.64
N ALA A 396 -5.78 -0.34 -6.54
CA ALA A 396 -6.96 -0.10 -5.73
C ALA A 396 -8.02 0.69 -6.52
N ARG A 397 -9.31 0.45 -6.26
CA ARG A 397 -10.41 1.16 -6.93
C ARG A 397 -10.28 2.70 -6.82
N LYS A 398 -9.78 3.22 -5.69
CA LYS A 398 -9.55 4.66 -5.46
C LYS A 398 -8.51 5.29 -6.38
N THR A 399 -7.62 4.48 -6.97
CA THR A 399 -6.58 4.92 -7.89
C THR A 399 -7.03 4.89 -9.36
N ARG A 400 -8.30 4.55 -9.63
CA ARG A 400 -8.89 4.56 -10.98
C ARG A 400 -9.56 5.91 -11.20
N PHE A 401 -8.84 6.84 -11.82
CA PHE A 401 -9.30 8.21 -11.99
C PHE A 401 -10.42 8.30 -13.02
N SER A 402 -11.41 9.15 -12.74
CA SER A 402 -12.52 9.45 -13.64
C SER A 402 -12.49 10.91 -14.13
N THR A 403 -11.74 11.78 -13.45
CA THR A 403 -11.52 13.17 -13.83
C THR A 403 -10.06 13.57 -13.62
N ALA A 404 -9.56 14.49 -14.44
CA ALA A 404 -8.21 15.03 -14.35
C ALA A 404 -8.23 16.56 -14.53
N LEU A 405 -7.53 17.28 -13.65
CA LEU A 405 -7.27 18.71 -13.77
C LEU A 405 -5.80 18.92 -14.11
N VAL A 406 -5.54 19.41 -15.33
CA VAL A 406 -4.18 19.53 -15.87
C VAL A 406 -3.84 21.00 -16.10
N THR A 407 -2.93 21.55 -15.30
CA THR A 407 -2.55 22.96 -15.42
C THR A 407 -1.49 23.14 -16.50
N TYR A 408 -1.71 24.08 -17.42
CA TYR A 408 -0.77 24.46 -18.48
C TYR A 408 -0.57 25.98 -18.54
N ASN A 409 0.48 26.45 -19.22
CA ASN A 409 0.76 27.88 -19.37
C ASN A 409 0.09 28.40 -20.65
N ASP A 410 -0.94 29.23 -20.54
CA ASP A 410 -1.73 29.69 -21.69
C ASP A 410 -1.08 30.88 -22.41
N PRO A 411 -0.57 30.72 -23.65
CA PRO A 411 0.05 31.82 -24.40
C PRO A 411 -0.91 32.99 -24.68
N THR A 412 -2.21 32.73 -24.78
CA THR A 412 -3.23 33.76 -25.04
C THR A 412 -3.48 34.63 -23.81
N ASN A 413 -3.22 34.10 -22.61
CA ASN A 413 -3.32 34.79 -21.34
C ASN A 413 -1.94 35.14 -20.74
N SER A 414 -0.99 35.55 -21.60
CA SER A 414 0.38 35.93 -21.20
C SER A 414 1.12 34.84 -20.40
N TYR A 415 0.95 33.58 -20.81
CA TYR A 415 1.57 32.39 -20.20
C TYR A 415 1.21 32.17 -18.72
N LYS A 416 0.09 32.73 -18.25
CA LYS A 416 -0.45 32.40 -16.92
C LYS A 416 -0.90 30.94 -16.87
N GLN A 417 -0.79 30.34 -15.69
CA GLN A 417 -1.25 28.98 -15.45
C GLN A 417 -2.78 28.91 -15.46
N VAL A 418 -3.31 28.02 -16.29
CA VAL A 418 -4.76 27.76 -16.43
C VAL A 418 -4.99 26.25 -16.35
N PRO A 419 -5.97 25.79 -15.55
CA PRO A 419 -6.32 24.37 -15.48
C PRO A 419 -7.22 23.96 -16.66
N GLU A 420 -6.87 22.86 -17.31
CA GLU A 420 -7.70 22.14 -18.29
C GLU A 420 -8.41 20.98 -17.58
N TYR A 421 -9.74 20.90 -17.72
CA TYR A 421 -10.54 19.85 -17.09
C TYR A 421 -10.89 18.74 -18.09
N VAL A 422 -10.54 17.51 -17.74
CA VAL A 422 -10.78 16.30 -18.54
C VAL A 422 -11.62 15.32 -17.74
N GLN A 423 -12.61 14.70 -18.37
CA GLN A 423 -13.49 13.74 -17.70
C GLN A 423 -13.84 12.54 -18.57
N ASP A 424 -14.10 11.42 -17.93
CA ASP A 424 -14.68 10.22 -18.53
C ASP A 424 -16.03 9.92 -17.90
N ALA A 425 -17.11 10.12 -18.66
CA ALA A 425 -18.48 9.94 -18.18
C ALA A 425 -18.81 8.48 -17.80
N ALA A 426 -18.24 7.50 -18.51
CA ALA A 426 -18.47 6.08 -18.21
C ALA A 426 -17.77 5.69 -16.90
N ALA A 427 -16.56 6.21 -16.69
CA ALA A 427 -15.85 6.02 -15.44
C ALA A 427 -16.54 6.72 -14.26
N ILE A 428 -17.08 7.93 -14.45
CA ILE A 428 -17.89 8.63 -13.44
C ILE A 428 -19.12 7.79 -13.05
N ALA A 429 -19.84 7.24 -14.03
CA ALA A 429 -21.01 6.40 -13.76
C ALA A 429 -20.65 5.13 -12.96
N ARG A 430 -19.47 4.56 -13.19
CA ARG A 430 -19.02 3.31 -12.55
C ARG A 430 -18.32 3.50 -11.21
N TYR A 431 -17.52 4.56 -11.06
CA TYR A 431 -16.60 4.79 -9.94
C TYR A 431 -16.93 6.04 -9.12
N GLY A 432 -17.85 6.87 -9.57
CA GLY A 432 -18.05 8.22 -9.04
C GLY A 432 -16.93 9.16 -9.48
N VAL A 433 -16.90 10.36 -8.91
CA VAL A 433 -15.83 11.34 -9.17
C VAL A 433 -14.58 10.96 -8.38
N GLN A 434 -13.51 10.61 -9.09
CA GLN A 434 -12.18 10.31 -8.58
C GLN A 434 -11.19 11.20 -9.34
N GLN A 435 -10.79 12.30 -8.72
CA GLN A 435 -10.02 13.37 -9.37
C GLN A 435 -8.51 13.18 -9.18
N THR A 436 -7.76 13.39 -10.25
CA THR A 436 -6.30 13.63 -10.21
C THR A 436 -5.99 15.07 -10.63
N GLU A 437 -4.98 15.69 -10.04
CA GLU A 437 -4.55 17.05 -10.37
C GLU A 437 -3.03 17.13 -10.48
N PHE A 438 -2.52 17.71 -11.57
CA PHE A 438 -1.09 17.91 -11.77
C PHE A 438 -0.80 19.04 -12.78
N VAL A 439 0.43 19.58 -12.73
CA VAL A 439 0.90 20.58 -13.68
C VAL A 439 1.59 19.88 -14.84
N ALA A 440 1.18 20.19 -16.07
CA ALA A 440 1.87 19.73 -17.27
C ALA A 440 3.13 20.58 -17.49
N PHE A 441 4.29 20.05 -17.06
CA PHE A 441 5.57 20.73 -17.15
C PHE A 441 5.86 21.20 -18.58
N GLY A 442 6.21 22.48 -18.73
CA GLY A 442 6.53 23.08 -20.03
C GLY A 442 5.43 23.09 -21.09
N CYS A 443 4.19 22.74 -20.73
CA CYS A 443 3.08 22.64 -21.67
C CYS A 443 2.47 24.02 -21.93
N THR A 444 2.41 24.41 -23.20
CA THR A 444 1.79 25.67 -23.65
C THR A 444 0.60 25.46 -24.59
N SER A 445 0.26 24.22 -24.91
CA SER A 445 -0.94 23.87 -25.69
C SER A 445 -2.01 23.30 -24.78
N GLN A 446 -3.25 23.78 -24.94
CA GLN A 446 -4.43 23.21 -24.31
C GLN A 446 -4.68 21.78 -24.79
N GLY A 447 -4.49 21.49 -26.09
CA GLY A 447 -4.70 20.16 -26.67
C GLY A 447 -3.73 19.13 -26.09
N GLN A 448 -2.46 19.51 -25.94
CA GLN A 448 -1.46 18.68 -25.24
C GLN A 448 -1.83 18.45 -23.78
N ALA A 449 -2.29 19.48 -23.05
CA ALA A 449 -2.75 19.35 -21.66
C ALA A 449 -3.96 18.40 -21.54
N HIS A 450 -4.91 18.50 -22.47
CA HIS A 450 -6.07 17.62 -22.55
C HIS A 450 -5.66 16.15 -22.79
N ARG A 451 -4.76 15.90 -23.76
CA ARG A 451 -4.21 14.56 -24.01
C ARG A 451 -3.46 13.99 -22.80
N ARG A 452 -2.75 14.84 -22.04
CA ARG A 452 -2.10 14.43 -20.78
C ARG A 452 -3.11 14.02 -19.71
N GLY A 453 -4.24 14.72 -19.60
CA GLY A 453 -5.34 14.33 -18.72
C GLY A 453 -5.98 13.00 -19.14
N LEU A 454 -6.27 12.84 -20.44
CA LEU A 454 -6.77 11.57 -21.00
C LEU A 454 -5.80 10.42 -20.79
N TRP A 455 -4.48 10.65 -20.94
CA TRP A 455 -3.46 9.65 -20.67
C TRP A 455 -3.47 9.19 -19.21
N ALA A 456 -3.58 10.12 -18.25
CA ALA A 456 -3.63 9.77 -16.83
C ALA A 456 -4.89 8.96 -16.48
N ILE A 457 -6.05 9.38 -16.98
CA ILE A 457 -7.33 8.68 -16.79
C ILE A 457 -7.27 7.29 -17.42
N THR A 458 -6.95 7.19 -18.71
CA THR A 458 -6.95 5.94 -19.48
C THR A 458 -5.96 4.93 -18.90
N THR A 459 -4.73 5.38 -18.60
CA THR A 459 -3.71 4.50 -18.01
C THR A 459 -4.18 3.94 -16.66
N SER A 460 -4.74 4.79 -15.78
CA SER A 460 -5.22 4.35 -14.46
C SER A 460 -6.39 3.35 -14.51
N GLN A 461 -7.18 3.37 -15.59
CA GLN A 461 -8.37 2.52 -15.74
C GLN A 461 -8.09 1.18 -16.44
N TYR A 462 -7.14 1.14 -17.38
CA TYR A 462 -6.91 -0.03 -18.24
C TYR A 462 -5.55 -0.72 -18.03
N GLU A 463 -4.62 -0.10 -17.31
CA GLU A 463 -3.33 -0.68 -16.94
C GLU A 463 -3.29 -0.92 -15.42
N THR A 464 -4.23 -1.71 -14.91
CA THR A 464 -4.47 -1.85 -13.46
C THR A 464 -3.61 -2.90 -12.79
N ASP A 465 -3.11 -3.88 -13.55
CA ASP A 465 -2.44 -5.04 -12.98
C ASP A 465 -0.92 -4.90 -13.08
N SER A 466 -0.23 -5.35 -12.04
CA SER A 466 1.22 -5.55 -12.04
C SER A 466 1.52 -7.04 -11.89
N VAL A 467 2.66 -7.46 -12.44
CA VAL A 467 3.17 -8.81 -12.35
C VAL A 467 4.62 -8.78 -11.86
N VAL A 468 4.93 -9.67 -10.93
CA VAL A 468 6.28 -9.91 -10.42
C VAL A 468 6.60 -11.38 -10.58
N PHE A 469 7.77 -11.67 -11.14
CA PHE A 469 8.26 -13.03 -11.37
C PHE A 469 9.78 -13.04 -11.43
N SER A 470 10.38 -14.21 -11.18
CA SER A 470 11.83 -14.39 -11.19
C SER A 470 12.27 -15.29 -12.33
N VAL A 471 13.39 -14.97 -12.96
CA VAL A 471 13.95 -15.68 -14.12
C VAL A 471 15.45 -15.92 -13.92
N GLY A 472 16.01 -16.88 -14.66
CA GLY A 472 17.46 -17.04 -14.76
C GLY A 472 18.10 -16.00 -15.68
N LEU A 473 19.13 -16.39 -16.44
CA LEU A 473 19.85 -15.50 -17.37
C LEU A 473 18.95 -14.81 -18.42
N ASP A 474 17.76 -15.35 -18.69
CA ASP A 474 16.75 -14.73 -19.53
C ASP A 474 16.34 -13.31 -19.05
N GLY A 475 16.60 -12.95 -17.79
CA GLY A 475 16.36 -11.59 -17.26
C GLY A 475 17.19 -10.49 -17.92
N LEU A 476 18.32 -10.84 -18.56
CA LEU A 476 19.12 -9.90 -19.34
C LEU A 476 18.53 -9.58 -20.72
N ARG A 477 17.44 -10.25 -21.13
CA ARG A 477 16.81 -10.05 -22.45
C ARG A 477 15.96 -8.80 -22.53
N ALA A 478 15.57 -8.21 -21.40
CA ALA A 478 14.69 -7.06 -21.37
C ALA A 478 15.11 -6.05 -20.30
N ALA A 479 15.01 -4.76 -20.62
CA ALA A 479 15.38 -3.66 -19.75
C ALA A 479 14.14 -2.89 -19.24
N PRO A 480 14.26 -2.12 -18.13
CA PRO A 480 13.21 -1.21 -17.68
C PRO A 480 12.69 -0.31 -18.80
N GLY A 481 11.36 -0.20 -18.89
CA GLY A 481 10.66 0.56 -19.91
C GLY A 481 10.21 -0.21 -21.14
N GLN A 482 10.85 -1.35 -21.43
CA GLN A 482 10.50 -2.17 -22.57
C GLN A 482 9.21 -2.96 -22.31
N ILE A 483 8.50 -3.28 -23.40
CA ILE A 483 7.29 -4.09 -23.35
C ILE A 483 7.68 -5.55 -23.49
N ILE A 484 7.09 -6.41 -22.66
CA ILE A 484 7.25 -7.85 -22.68
C ILE A 484 5.90 -8.52 -22.86
N ARG A 485 5.92 -9.72 -23.43
CA ARG A 485 4.75 -10.60 -23.51
C ARG A 485 4.82 -11.60 -22.37
N VAL A 486 3.72 -11.79 -21.65
CA VAL A 486 3.60 -12.78 -20.58
C VAL A 486 2.50 -13.77 -20.95
N GLN A 487 2.87 -15.05 -20.98
CA GLN A 487 1.96 -16.17 -21.16
C GLN A 487 1.96 -17.03 -19.90
N ASP A 488 1.00 -16.76 -19.02
CA ASP A 488 0.78 -17.54 -17.82
C ASP A 488 -0.38 -18.51 -18.03
N PRO A 489 -0.15 -19.83 -18.09
CA PRO A 489 -1.22 -20.80 -18.29
C PRO A 489 -2.22 -20.84 -17.13
N ALA A 490 -1.81 -20.52 -15.90
CA ALA A 490 -2.70 -20.51 -14.74
C ALA A 490 -3.71 -19.36 -14.83
N ARG A 491 -3.30 -18.21 -15.40
CA ARG A 491 -4.17 -17.06 -15.61
C ARG A 491 -4.98 -17.13 -16.91
N ALA A 492 -4.37 -17.63 -17.98
CA ALA A 492 -5.02 -17.81 -19.27
C ALA A 492 -6.08 -18.93 -19.25
N GLY A 493 -5.97 -19.87 -18.29
CA GLY A 493 -6.75 -21.11 -18.27
C GLY A 493 -6.34 -22.10 -19.36
N PHE A 494 -5.28 -21.78 -20.10
CA PHE A 494 -4.87 -22.51 -21.27
C PHE A 494 -3.35 -22.40 -21.51
N ARG A 495 -2.74 -23.48 -22.01
CA ARG A 495 -1.32 -23.46 -22.41
C ARG A 495 -1.16 -22.92 -23.83
N GLN A 496 -0.63 -21.71 -23.95
CA GLN A 496 -0.28 -21.07 -25.23
C GLN A 496 1.22 -20.75 -25.35
N GLY A 497 2.08 -21.41 -24.58
CA GLY A 497 3.51 -21.19 -24.64
C GLY A 497 4.34 -22.32 -24.06
N GLY A 498 5.63 -22.32 -24.42
CA GLY A 498 6.63 -23.24 -23.91
C GLY A 498 8.01 -23.03 -24.53
N ARG A 499 8.78 -24.11 -24.63
CA ARG A 499 10.07 -24.17 -25.34
C ARG A 499 10.01 -25.09 -26.55
N ILE A 500 10.84 -24.80 -27.54
CA ILE A 500 10.95 -25.60 -28.77
C ILE A 500 11.84 -26.82 -28.49
N SER A 501 11.46 -28.00 -28.99
CA SER A 501 12.31 -29.20 -28.93
C SER A 501 13.19 -29.35 -30.17
N ALA A 502 12.63 -29.11 -31.35
CA ALA A 502 13.33 -29.08 -32.63
C ALA A 502 12.58 -28.15 -33.60
N ALA A 503 13.27 -27.58 -34.58
CA ALA A 503 12.62 -26.77 -35.60
C ALA A 503 13.38 -26.77 -36.92
N THR A 504 12.65 -26.41 -37.97
CA THR A 504 13.12 -26.03 -39.30
C THR A 504 12.52 -24.66 -39.63
N VAL A 505 12.83 -24.09 -40.80
CA VAL A 505 12.27 -22.80 -41.21
C VAL A 505 10.74 -22.82 -41.40
N THR A 506 10.10 -23.98 -41.60
CA THR A 506 8.64 -24.08 -41.84
C THR A 506 7.90 -24.95 -40.83
N LYS A 507 8.61 -25.59 -39.89
CA LYS A 507 8.03 -26.52 -38.92
C LYS A 507 8.71 -26.39 -37.57
N VAL A 508 7.93 -26.35 -36.51
CA VAL A 508 8.40 -26.25 -35.12
C VAL A 508 7.78 -27.38 -34.30
N THR A 509 8.62 -28.22 -33.71
CA THR A 509 8.19 -29.28 -32.78
C THR A 509 8.26 -28.73 -31.35
N VAL A 510 7.10 -28.52 -30.72
CA VAL A 510 7.02 -27.99 -29.36
C VAL A 510 7.34 -29.07 -28.30
N ASP A 511 7.79 -28.62 -27.14
CA ASP A 511 8.11 -29.45 -25.96
C ASP A 511 6.97 -30.38 -25.53
N ARG A 512 5.74 -29.88 -25.52
CA ARG A 512 4.52 -30.62 -25.14
C ARG A 512 3.37 -30.23 -26.05
N SER A 513 2.38 -31.11 -26.22
CA SER A 513 1.18 -30.85 -27.02
C SER A 513 0.64 -29.44 -26.75
N PRO A 514 0.56 -28.57 -27.78
CA PRO A 514 -0.11 -27.30 -27.66
C PRO A 514 -1.61 -27.62 -27.59
N GLY A 515 -2.30 -27.18 -26.55
CA GLY A 515 -3.61 -27.76 -26.25
C GLY A 515 -4.70 -27.50 -27.32
N GLU A 516 -5.33 -26.32 -27.33
CA GLU A 516 -6.42 -25.86 -28.21
C GLU A 516 -5.84 -24.78 -29.15
N VAL A 517 -4.65 -25.04 -29.68
CA VAL A 517 -4.10 -24.23 -30.75
C VAL A 517 -4.79 -24.68 -32.04
N ALA A 518 -5.25 -23.73 -32.85
CA ALA A 518 -5.98 -23.99 -34.08
C ALA A 518 -5.19 -23.50 -35.31
N VAL A 519 -5.49 -24.09 -36.47
CA VAL A 519 -4.98 -23.58 -37.76
C VAL A 519 -5.54 -22.17 -37.97
N GLY A 520 -4.68 -21.23 -38.35
CA GLY A 520 -5.01 -19.80 -38.43
C GLY A 520 -4.54 -18.97 -37.23
N ASP A 521 -4.19 -19.59 -36.11
CA ASP A 521 -3.59 -18.88 -34.96
C ASP A 521 -2.17 -18.36 -35.28
N THR A 522 -1.70 -17.38 -34.54
CA THR A 522 -0.38 -16.75 -34.74
C THR A 522 0.66 -17.29 -33.77
N LEU A 523 1.71 -17.91 -34.29
CA LEU A 523 2.86 -18.43 -33.55
C LEU A 523 3.98 -17.39 -33.52
N THR A 524 4.45 -17.02 -32.33
CA THR A 524 5.59 -16.12 -32.12
C THR A 524 6.76 -16.88 -31.50
N ILE A 525 7.95 -16.76 -32.10
CA ILE A 525 9.17 -17.48 -31.68
C ILE A 525 10.37 -16.53 -31.67
N HIS A 526 11.27 -16.72 -30.70
CA HIS A 526 12.56 -16.02 -30.66
C HIS A 526 13.61 -16.79 -31.47
N LEU A 527 14.15 -16.13 -32.48
CA LEU A 527 15.21 -16.66 -33.34
C LEU A 527 16.60 -16.54 -32.67
N PRO A 528 17.62 -17.27 -33.18
CA PRO A 528 18.99 -17.21 -32.64
C PRO A 528 19.59 -15.81 -32.63
N THR A 529 19.18 -14.98 -33.58
CA THR A 529 19.53 -13.55 -33.70
C THR A 529 19.01 -12.68 -32.55
N GLY A 530 18.13 -13.21 -31.69
CA GLY A 530 17.50 -12.47 -30.59
C GLY A 530 16.22 -11.73 -30.99
N THR A 531 15.79 -11.81 -32.25
CA THR A 531 14.54 -11.20 -32.73
C THR A 531 13.36 -12.15 -32.61
N ALA A 532 12.19 -11.64 -32.23
CA ALA A 532 10.95 -12.39 -32.26
C ALA A 532 10.29 -12.32 -33.65
N GLU A 533 9.93 -13.46 -34.24
CA GLU A 533 9.15 -13.52 -35.48
C GLU A 533 7.79 -14.17 -35.22
N THR A 534 6.75 -13.56 -35.78
CA THR A 534 5.37 -14.05 -35.75
C THR A 534 4.94 -14.58 -37.11
N ARG A 535 4.34 -15.78 -37.15
CA ARG A 535 3.86 -16.45 -38.37
C ARG A 535 2.50 -17.11 -38.11
N THR A 536 1.68 -17.27 -39.14
CA THR A 536 0.39 -17.97 -39.03
C THR A 536 0.58 -19.48 -39.11
N ILE A 537 -0.11 -20.24 -38.26
CA ILE A 537 -0.09 -21.70 -38.25
C ILE A 537 -0.94 -22.23 -39.41
N SER A 538 -0.35 -23.06 -40.27
CA SER A 538 -1.01 -23.64 -41.45
C SER A 538 -1.46 -25.10 -41.27
N LEU A 539 -0.77 -25.85 -40.42
CA LEU A 539 -1.08 -27.25 -40.12
C LEU A 539 -0.59 -27.60 -38.70
N ILE A 540 -1.34 -28.46 -38.01
CA ILE A 540 -1.02 -28.97 -36.69
C ILE A 540 -1.01 -30.50 -36.76
N ASP A 541 0.11 -31.11 -36.41
CA ASP A 541 0.28 -32.57 -36.32
C ASP A 541 0.86 -32.95 -34.95
N GLY A 542 -0.03 -33.16 -33.97
CA GLY A 542 0.35 -33.44 -32.59
C GLY A 542 1.17 -32.30 -31.96
N ARG A 543 2.50 -32.48 -31.87
CA ARG A 543 3.45 -31.46 -31.36
C ARG A 543 4.13 -30.64 -32.46
N ASP A 544 3.89 -30.98 -33.72
CA ASP A 544 4.47 -30.28 -34.87
C ASP A 544 3.52 -29.18 -35.35
N LEU A 545 3.99 -27.95 -35.25
CA LEU A 545 3.32 -26.76 -35.78
C LEU A 545 3.99 -26.34 -37.08
N HIS A 546 3.23 -26.33 -38.16
CA HIS A 546 3.68 -25.83 -39.47
C HIS A 546 3.22 -24.39 -39.68
N VAL A 547 4.06 -23.58 -40.29
CA VAL A 547 3.78 -22.16 -40.55
C VAL A 547 3.57 -21.88 -42.04
N SER A 548 2.72 -20.90 -42.35
CA SER A 548 2.38 -20.50 -43.73
C SER A 548 3.53 -19.81 -44.47
N GLN A 549 4.37 -19.08 -43.74
CA GLN A 549 5.57 -18.40 -44.25
C GLN A 549 6.77 -18.88 -43.45
N ALA A 550 7.86 -19.20 -44.14
CA ALA A 550 9.11 -19.63 -43.52
C ALA A 550 9.68 -18.53 -42.60
N PHE A 551 10.29 -18.94 -41.48
CA PHE A 551 11.13 -18.07 -40.65
C PHE A 551 12.40 -17.65 -41.42
N THR A 552 12.95 -16.48 -41.11
CA THR A 552 14.18 -15.99 -41.76
C THR A 552 15.37 -16.92 -41.50
N GLU A 553 15.41 -17.54 -40.32
CA GLU A 553 16.35 -18.58 -39.94
C GLU A 553 15.62 -19.67 -39.14
N ALA A 554 16.15 -20.90 -39.14
CA ALA A 554 15.57 -21.99 -38.35
C ALA A 554 15.67 -21.67 -36.84
N PRO A 555 14.57 -21.73 -36.07
CA PRO A 555 14.63 -21.59 -34.62
C PRO A 555 15.52 -22.65 -33.97
N VAL A 556 16.20 -22.30 -32.88
CA VAL A 556 17.01 -23.26 -32.12
C VAL A 556 16.17 -24.01 -31.08
N SER A 557 16.61 -25.21 -30.72
CA SER A 557 16.06 -25.92 -29.57
C SER A 557 16.16 -25.05 -28.31
N GLN A 558 15.18 -25.17 -27.41
CA GLN A 558 15.01 -24.37 -26.19
C GLN A 558 14.57 -22.92 -26.40
N SER A 559 14.44 -22.43 -27.65
CA SER A 559 13.81 -21.13 -27.92
C SER A 559 12.40 -21.08 -27.37
N VAL A 560 12.02 -19.90 -26.87
CA VAL A 560 10.70 -19.65 -26.30
C VAL A 560 9.69 -19.42 -27.42
N TRP A 561 8.54 -20.09 -27.32
CA TRP A 561 7.41 -19.92 -28.24
C TRP A 561 6.13 -19.53 -27.47
N THR A 562 5.28 -18.76 -28.14
CA THR A 562 3.89 -18.52 -27.73
C THR A 562 2.95 -18.45 -28.91
N VAL A 563 1.68 -18.75 -28.68
CA VAL A 563 0.60 -18.63 -29.67
C VAL A 563 -0.42 -17.59 -29.22
N GLU A 564 -1.01 -16.86 -30.15
CA GLU A 564 -2.16 -15.99 -29.93
C GLU A 564 -3.31 -16.42 -30.86
N SER A 565 -4.53 -16.30 -30.35
CA SER A 565 -5.77 -16.62 -31.07
C SER A 565 -6.77 -15.48 -30.91
N SER A 566 -7.83 -15.46 -31.71
CA SER A 566 -8.91 -14.46 -31.58
C SER A 566 -9.69 -14.54 -30.26
N THR A 567 -9.65 -15.69 -29.58
CA THR A 567 -10.38 -15.95 -28.32
C THR A 567 -9.49 -15.92 -27.08
N LEU A 568 -8.17 -15.89 -27.28
CA LEU A 568 -7.18 -15.87 -26.22
C LEU A 568 -5.89 -15.24 -26.74
N ALA A 569 -5.57 -14.07 -26.22
CA ALA A 569 -4.41 -13.26 -26.54
C ALA A 569 -3.47 -13.21 -25.34
N ASN A 570 -2.17 -13.10 -25.61
CA ASN A 570 -1.16 -12.98 -24.55
C ASN A 570 -1.21 -11.58 -23.93
N GLN A 571 -0.90 -11.51 -22.64
CA GLN A 571 -0.84 -10.24 -21.94
C GLN A 571 0.47 -9.52 -22.23
N THR A 572 0.40 -8.21 -22.42
CA THR A 572 1.58 -7.35 -22.53
C THR A 572 1.79 -6.57 -21.24
N PHE A 573 3.05 -6.45 -20.82
CA PHE A 573 3.45 -5.70 -19.64
C PHE A 573 4.66 -4.82 -19.96
N ARG A 574 4.73 -3.61 -19.39
CA ARG A 574 5.88 -2.73 -19.41
C ARG A 574 6.72 -2.95 -18.17
N ILE A 575 8.02 -3.22 -18.33
CA ILE A 575 8.93 -3.44 -17.21
C ILE A 575 9.12 -2.13 -16.43
N LEU A 576 8.94 -2.18 -15.12
CA LEU A 576 9.26 -1.09 -14.20
C LEU A 576 10.67 -1.22 -13.66
N ASN A 577 11.07 -2.45 -13.29
CA ASN A 577 12.37 -2.72 -12.70
C ASN A 577 12.84 -4.15 -13.02
N VAL A 578 14.16 -4.31 -13.12
CA VAL A 578 14.86 -5.59 -13.17
C VAL A 578 15.94 -5.58 -12.10
N SER A 579 15.78 -6.41 -11.08
CA SER A 579 16.74 -6.52 -9.98
C SER A 579 17.46 -7.85 -10.02
N GLU A 580 18.79 -7.84 -9.97
CA GLU A 580 19.61 -9.02 -9.81
C GLU A 580 19.63 -9.47 -8.34
N ASP A 581 19.36 -10.75 -8.09
CA ASP A 581 19.55 -11.39 -6.79
C ASP A 581 20.70 -12.39 -6.90
N SER A 582 21.78 -12.10 -6.18
CA SER A 582 23.00 -12.89 -6.10
C SER A 582 23.19 -13.58 -4.74
N SER A 583 22.20 -13.49 -3.84
CA SER A 583 22.33 -13.87 -2.44
C SER A 583 22.50 -15.37 -2.17
N GLN A 584 22.36 -16.24 -3.19
CA GLN A 584 22.43 -17.70 -3.04
C GLN A 584 23.36 -18.44 -4.01
N GLY A 585 24.31 -17.75 -4.65
CA GLY A 585 25.24 -18.39 -5.59
C GLY A 585 24.60 -18.87 -6.90
N ALA A 586 23.32 -18.55 -7.13
CA ALA A 586 22.62 -18.68 -8.41
C ALA A 586 22.31 -17.27 -8.94
N ILE A 587 22.57 -17.05 -10.24
CA ILE A 587 22.22 -15.78 -10.90
C ILE A 587 20.72 -15.82 -11.22
N SER A 588 19.94 -15.00 -10.51
CA SER A 588 18.51 -14.83 -10.77
C SER A 588 18.16 -13.35 -10.89
N PHE A 589 17.15 -13.05 -11.69
CA PHE A 589 16.64 -11.71 -11.89
C PHE A 589 15.16 -11.66 -11.56
N THR A 590 14.75 -10.71 -10.74
CA THR A 590 13.34 -10.44 -10.46
C THR A 590 12.87 -9.30 -11.33
N ILE A 591 11.84 -9.57 -12.14
CA ILE A 591 11.22 -8.62 -13.04
C ILE A 591 9.90 -8.16 -12.43
N SER A 592 9.75 -6.84 -12.30
CA SER A 592 8.50 -6.19 -11.91
C SER A 592 7.97 -5.40 -13.10
N ALA A 593 6.73 -5.65 -13.51
CA ALA A 593 6.14 -5.04 -14.70
C ALA A 593 4.67 -4.65 -14.47
N VAL A 594 4.21 -3.61 -15.16
CA VAL A 594 2.82 -3.13 -15.14
C VAL A 594 2.13 -3.47 -16.46
N GLN A 595 0.84 -3.77 -16.42
CA GLN A 595 0.05 -4.11 -17.59
C GLN A 595 0.17 -3.01 -18.64
N HIS A 596 0.24 -3.41 -19.91
CA HIS A 596 0.32 -2.48 -21.03
C HIS A 596 -0.81 -2.72 -22.01
N ASN A 597 -1.48 -1.65 -22.44
CA ASN A 597 -2.47 -1.69 -23.52
C ASN A 597 -2.14 -0.67 -24.61
N ALA A 598 -1.70 -1.17 -25.77
CA ALA A 598 -1.31 -0.33 -26.91
C ALA A 598 -2.48 0.47 -27.52
N SER A 599 -3.73 0.03 -27.39
CA SER A 599 -4.90 0.76 -27.92
C SER A 599 -5.13 2.10 -27.23
N LYS A 600 -4.53 2.35 -26.06
CA LYS A 600 -4.65 3.63 -25.35
C LYS A 600 -4.12 4.80 -26.16
N PHE A 601 -3.06 4.62 -26.96
CA PHE A 601 -2.46 5.72 -27.71
C PHE A 601 -3.40 6.28 -28.78
N ALA A 602 -4.04 5.41 -29.56
CA ALA A 602 -5.05 5.81 -30.55
C ALA A 602 -6.33 6.38 -29.89
N HIS A 603 -6.68 5.89 -28.70
CA HIS A 603 -7.76 6.45 -27.90
C HIS A 603 -7.47 7.89 -27.46
N ILE A 604 -6.27 8.15 -26.94
CA ILE A 604 -5.85 9.48 -26.47
C ILE A 604 -5.75 10.48 -27.63
N ASP A 605 -5.19 10.07 -28.77
CA ASP A 605 -4.97 10.98 -29.91
C ASP A 605 -6.24 11.25 -30.72
N ASN A 606 -7.06 10.21 -30.96
CA ASN A 606 -8.16 10.26 -31.94
C ASN A 606 -9.53 9.85 -31.38
N GLY A 607 -9.65 9.54 -30.08
CA GLY A 607 -10.89 9.03 -29.49
C GLY A 607 -11.28 7.62 -29.95
N ALA A 608 -10.32 6.83 -30.47
CA ALA A 608 -10.58 5.46 -30.88
C ALA A 608 -11.07 4.58 -29.71
N VAL A 609 -11.87 3.55 -29.99
CA VAL A 609 -12.37 2.64 -28.95
C VAL A 609 -11.22 1.78 -28.40
N ILE A 610 -11.07 1.74 -27.08
CA ILE A 610 -10.09 0.90 -26.40
C ILE A 610 -10.44 -0.57 -26.64
N GLN A 611 -9.48 -1.33 -27.19
CA GLN A 611 -9.60 -2.76 -27.33
C GLN A 611 -9.12 -3.43 -26.05
N ILE A 612 -9.95 -4.31 -25.49
CA ILE A 612 -9.59 -5.15 -24.35
C ILE A 612 -9.41 -6.57 -24.91
N PRO A 613 -8.16 -7.03 -25.13
CA PRO A 613 -7.94 -8.37 -25.66
C PRO A 613 -8.47 -9.43 -24.68
N PRO A 614 -9.03 -10.55 -25.18
CA PRO A 614 -9.45 -11.64 -24.31
C PRO A 614 -8.23 -12.37 -23.75
N ILE A 615 -7.98 -12.25 -22.44
CA ILE A 615 -6.75 -12.76 -21.80
C ILE A 615 -6.93 -14.09 -21.06
N SER A 616 -8.16 -14.58 -20.93
CA SER A 616 -8.44 -15.81 -20.19
C SER A 616 -9.65 -16.53 -20.76
N LYS A 617 -9.54 -17.86 -20.84
CA LYS A 617 -10.66 -18.79 -21.09
C LYS A 617 -11.19 -19.42 -19.79
N LEU A 618 -10.64 -19.05 -18.63
CA LEU A 618 -11.23 -19.44 -17.37
C LEU A 618 -12.66 -18.90 -17.32
N PRO A 619 -13.65 -19.68 -16.85
CA PRO A 619 -15.01 -19.21 -16.72
C PRO A 619 -15.08 -18.12 -15.63
N THR A 620 -14.80 -16.88 -16.01
CA THR A 620 -14.89 -15.69 -15.16
C THR A 620 -16.20 -14.97 -15.46
N GLY A 621 -17.19 -15.08 -14.58
CA GLY A 621 -18.43 -14.32 -14.69
C GLY A 621 -19.66 -14.95 -14.04
N VAL A 622 -20.72 -14.14 -13.96
CA VAL A 622 -22.08 -14.53 -13.52
C VAL A 622 -22.50 -15.78 -14.28
N GLN A 623 -22.75 -16.87 -13.55
CA GLN A 623 -23.25 -18.09 -14.15
C GLN A 623 -24.69 -17.83 -14.65
N PRO A 624 -25.00 -17.99 -15.95
CA PRO A 624 -26.37 -17.89 -16.42
C PRO A 624 -27.24 -18.99 -15.78
N PRO A 625 -28.51 -18.69 -15.43
CA PRO A 625 -29.43 -19.69 -14.92
C PRO A 625 -29.69 -20.78 -15.97
N PRO A 626 -29.94 -22.03 -15.55
CA PRO A 626 -30.44 -23.06 -16.46
C PRO A 626 -31.81 -22.64 -17.00
N THR A 627 -32.14 -23.15 -18.19
CA THR A 627 -33.43 -22.84 -18.84
C THR A 627 -34.31 -24.08 -18.91
N ASN A 628 -35.61 -23.89 -19.13
CA ASN A 628 -36.56 -24.99 -19.36
C ASN A 628 -36.59 -26.05 -18.23
N VAL A 629 -36.61 -25.59 -16.97
CA VAL A 629 -36.79 -26.49 -15.82
C VAL A 629 -38.19 -27.10 -15.87
N ARG A 630 -38.27 -28.42 -15.95
CA ARG A 630 -39.51 -29.16 -16.10
C ARG A 630 -39.57 -30.32 -15.12
N VAL A 631 -40.77 -30.59 -14.63
CA VAL A 631 -41.07 -31.71 -13.75
C VAL A 631 -41.96 -32.67 -14.52
N SER A 632 -41.59 -33.94 -14.54
CA SER A 632 -42.40 -35.01 -15.11
C SER A 632 -42.48 -36.16 -14.12
N SER A 633 -43.41 -37.10 -14.35
CA SER A 633 -43.48 -38.31 -13.55
C SER A 633 -43.63 -39.53 -14.41
N HIS A 634 -42.99 -40.60 -13.98
CA HIS A 634 -43.12 -41.91 -14.59
C HIS A 634 -43.14 -42.98 -13.49
N GLN A 635 -43.59 -44.17 -13.84
CA GLN A 635 -43.74 -45.27 -12.90
C GLN A 635 -42.71 -46.35 -13.25
N VAL A 636 -41.87 -46.70 -12.28
CA VAL A 636 -40.86 -47.76 -12.42
C VAL A 636 -41.32 -48.96 -11.61
N VAL A 637 -41.40 -50.12 -12.25
CA VAL A 637 -41.76 -51.39 -11.58
C VAL A 637 -40.48 -52.13 -11.24
N GLU A 638 -40.09 -52.15 -9.97
CA GLU A 638 -38.98 -52.95 -9.45
C GLU A 638 -39.54 -54.05 -8.56
N GLN A 639 -39.16 -55.30 -8.82
CA GLN A 639 -39.56 -56.49 -8.03
C GLN A 639 -41.09 -56.62 -7.79
N GLY A 640 -41.90 -56.23 -8.79
CA GLY A 640 -43.36 -56.33 -8.71
C GLY A 640 -44.07 -55.22 -7.93
N ILE A 641 -43.33 -54.20 -7.45
CA ILE A 641 -43.87 -53.01 -6.79
C ILE A 641 -43.73 -51.82 -7.72
N ALA A 642 -44.83 -51.07 -7.89
CA ALA A 642 -44.86 -49.92 -8.77
C ALA A 642 -44.50 -48.64 -7.99
N ASN A 643 -43.30 -48.10 -8.23
CA ASN A 643 -42.79 -46.89 -7.59
C ASN A 643 -43.02 -45.68 -8.50
N ASN A 644 -43.66 -44.63 -7.97
CA ASN A 644 -43.82 -43.37 -8.68
C ASN A 644 -42.54 -42.53 -8.50
N VAL A 645 -41.96 -42.13 -9.63
CA VAL A 645 -40.72 -41.36 -9.72
C VAL A 645 -41.03 -40.00 -10.35
N MET A 646 -40.58 -38.93 -9.70
CA MET A 646 -40.58 -37.59 -10.25
C MET A 646 -39.21 -37.32 -10.88
N THR A 647 -39.19 -36.96 -12.15
CA THR A 647 -37.97 -36.55 -12.86
C THR A 647 -37.98 -35.04 -13.03
N ILE A 648 -36.93 -34.38 -12.53
CA ILE A 648 -36.69 -32.96 -12.72
C ILE A 648 -35.61 -32.84 -13.79
N GLU A 649 -35.89 -32.14 -14.88
CA GLU A 649 -34.97 -31.93 -16.00
C GLU A 649 -34.82 -30.45 -16.32
N TRP A 650 -33.69 -30.06 -16.90
CA TRP A 650 -33.42 -28.71 -17.37
C TRP A 650 -32.47 -28.73 -18.57
N ASP A 651 -32.36 -27.61 -19.27
CA ASP A 651 -31.38 -27.45 -20.34
C ASP A 651 -30.07 -26.90 -19.77
N ALA A 652 -28.94 -27.40 -20.25
CA ALA A 652 -27.62 -27.08 -19.72
C ALA A 652 -27.31 -25.58 -19.86
N ALA A 653 -27.01 -24.92 -18.75
CA ALA A 653 -26.48 -23.55 -18.75
C ALA A 653 -25.03 -23.51 -19.26
N THR A 654 -24.69 -22.53 -20.09
CA THR A 654 -23.32 -22.33 -20.61
C THR A 654 -22.32 -22.24 -19.46
N SER A 655 -21.22 -22.98 -19.56
CA SER A 655 -20.12 -23.01 -18.58
C SER A 655 -20.46 -23.52 -17.18
N ALA A 656 -21.62 -24.16 -17.00
CA ALA A 656 -21.99 -24.81 -15.74
C ALA A 656 -21.22 -26.13 -15.57
N ALA A 657 -20.63 -26.31 -14.39
CA ALA A 657 -19.95 -27.53 -13.95
C ALA A 657 -20.85 -28.42 -13.08
N SER A 658 -21.79 -27.83 -12.33
CA SER A 658 -22.76 -28.58 -11.53
C SER A 658 -24.07 -27.81 -11.32
N TYR A 659 -25.10 -28.51 -10.85
CA TYR A 659 -26.44 -27.99 -10.60
C TYR A 659 -26.94 -28.44 -9.24
N LYS A 660 -27.42 -27.49 -8.44
CA LYS A 660 -28.14 -27.78 -7.20
C LYS A 660 -29.64 -27.77 -7.48
N VAL A 661 -30.33 -28.85 -7.11
CA VAL A 661 -31.75 -29.05 -7.38
C VAL A 661 -32.53 -29.12 -6.07
N GLU A 662 -33.60 -28.33 -5.97
CA GLU A 662 -34.52 -28.32 -4.85
C GLU A 662 -35.97 -28.38 -5.36
N TRP A 663 -36.87 -28.98 -4.60
CA TRP A 663 -38.29 -29.07 -4.95
C TRP A 663 -39.20 -28.77 -3.77
N GLN A 664 -40.43 -28.40 -4.07
CA GLN A 664 -41.45 -28.02 -3.10
C GLN A 664 -42.78 -28.66 -3.53
N LYS A 665 -43.51 -29.25 -2.58
CA LYS A 665 -44.86 -29.81 -2.77
C LYS A 665 -45.89 -28.91 -2.11
N ASP A 666 -46.98 -28.59 -2.81
CA ASP A 666 -48.15 -27.85 -2.30
C ASP A 666 -47.80 -26.60 -1.47
N ASN A 667 -46.82 -25.81 -1.93
CA ASN A 667 -46.28 -24.63 -1.24
C ASN A 667 -45.65 -24.89 0.15
N GLY A 668 -45.21 -26.12 0.43
CA GLY A 668 -44.52 -26.53 1.67
C GLY A 668 -43.08 -26.01 1.80
N GLN A 669 -42.22 -26.73 2.53
CA GLN A 669 -40.80 -26.37 2.62
C GLN A 669 -40.03 -26.80 1.36
N TRP A 670 -38.95 -26.09 1.03
CA TRP A 670 -38.02 -26.49 -0.04
C TRP A 670 -37.16 -27.65 0.43
N ILE A 671 -37.16 -28.75 -0.32
CA ILE A 671 -36.41 -29.98 -0.05
C ILE A 671 -35.31 -30.12 -1.09
N GLN A 672 -34.08 -30.43 -0.66
CA GLN A 672 -32.97 -30.62 -1.58
C GLN A 672 -33.00 -32.03 -2.18
N ALA A 673 -32.98 -32.12 -3.51
CA ALA A 673 -32.83 -33.39 -4.22
C ALA A 673 -31.35 -33.79 -4.36
N GLY A 674 -30.43 -32.82 -4.42
CA GLY A 674 -28.99 -33.06 -4.48
C GLY A 674 -28.24 -32.02 -5.32
N THR A 675 -26.92 -32.20 -5.45
CA THR A 675 -26.07 -31.46 -6.40
C THR A 675 -25.52 -32.46 -7.42
N VAL A 676 -25.81 -32.24 -8.71
CA VAL A 676 -25.49 -33.17 -9.80
C VAL A 676 -24.75 -32.45 -10.93
N SER A 677 -23.91 -33.16 -11.67
CA SER A 677 -23.26 -32.65 -12.89
C SER A 677 -24.04 -32.95 -14.17
N THR A 678 -25.15 -33.70 -14.05
CA THR A 678 -26.08 -34.02 -15.13
C THR A 678 -27.15 -32.94 -15.27
N THR A 679 -27.99 -33.04 -16.32
CA THR A 679 -29.11 -32.13 -16.58
C THR A 679 -30.47 -32.66 -16.13
N SER A 680 -30.47 -33.73 -15.34
CA SER A 680 -31.67 -34.33 -14.75
C SER A 680 -31.35 -34.99 -13.41
N ILE A 681 -32.39 -35.10 -12.57
CA ILE A 681 -32.37 -35.87 -11.32
C ILE A 681 -33.73 -36.54 -11.09
N ASP A 682 -33.68 -37.79 -10.65
CA ASP A 682 -34.86 -38.58 -10.29
C ASP A 682 -35.08 -38.60 -8.77
N VAL A 683 -36.34 -38.39 -8.38
CA VAL A 683 -36.80 -38.41 -6.98
C VAL A 683 -37.86 -39.51 -6.85
N VAL A 684 -37.50 -40.60 -6.18
CA VAL A 684 -38.34 -41.80 -6.02
C VAL A 684 -39.25 -41.67 -4.79
N GLY A 685 -40.46 -42.25 -4.85
CA GLY A 685 -41.34 -42.37 -3.67
C GLY A 685 -42.21 -41.16 -3.40
N ILE A 686 -42.60 -40.45 -4.46
CA ILE A 686 -43.40 -39.23 -4.40
C ILE A 686 -44.91 -39.49 -4.22
N TYR A 687 -45.58 -38.62 -3.46
CA TYR A 687 -47.03 -38.65 -3.20
C TYR A 687 -47.79 -37.70 -4.12
N THR A 688 -49.10 -37.90 -4.26
CA THR A 688 -49.93 -37.02 -5.09
C THR A 688 -49.90 -35.58 -4.56
N GLY A 689 -49.62 -34.63 -5.45
CA GLY A 689 -49.59 -33.20 -5.12
C GLY A 689 -49.05 -32.34 -6.27
N THR A 690 -49.01 -31.02 -6.07
CA THR A 690 -48.44 -30.08 -7.04
C THR A 690 -46.99 -29.77 -6.69
N TYR A 691 -46.07 -30.02 -7.62
CA TYR A 691 -44.63 -29.86 -7.41
C TYR A 691 -44.08 -28.67 -8.19
N VAL A 692 -43.17 -27.93 -7.56
CA VAL A 692 -42.32 -26.90 -8.18
C VAL A 692 -40.87 -27.26 -7.91
N ALA A 693 -40.06 -27.33 -8.95
CA ALA A 693 -38.61 -27.50 -8.85
C ALA A 693 -37.90 -26.17 -9.07
N ARG A 694 -36.75 -25.99 -8.42
CA ARG A 694 -35.85 -24.88 -8.67
C ARG A 694 -34.41 -25.39 -8.82
N VAL A 695 -33.70 -24.87 -9.81
CA VAL A 695 -32.35 -25.31 -10.18
C VAL A 695 -31.41 -24.12 -10.22
N THR A 696 -30.26 -24.27 -9.55
CA THR A 696 -29.17 -23.28 -9.55
C THR A 696 -27.94 -23.91 -10.18
N ALA A 697 -27.40 -23.28 -11.23
CA ALA A 697 -26.16 -23.72 -11.88
C ALA A 697 -24.93 -23.13 -11.17
N PHE A 698 -23.83 -23.88 -11.16
CA PHE A 698 -22.54 -23.45 -10.62
C PHE A 698 -21.48 -23.64 -11.69
N ASN A 699 -20.65 -22.61 -11.93
CA ASN A 699 -19.48 -22.74 -12.78
C ASN A 699 -18.34 -23.52 -12.07
N ASN A 700 -17.23 -23.76 -12.76
CA ASN A 700 -16.06 -24.44 -12.19
C ASN A 700 -15.41 -23.68 -11.01
N GLY A 701 -15.75 -22.39 -10.83
CA GLY A 701 -15.35 -21.56 -9.70
C GLY A 701 -16.40 -21.50 -8.57
N ASN A 702 -17.39 -22.40 -8.54
CA ASN A 702 -18.48 -22.46 -7.57
C ASN A 702 -19.32 -21.16 -7.46
N THR A 703 -19.35 -20.33 -8.51
CA THR A 703 -20.21 -19.14 -8.55
C THR A 703 -21.64 -19.57 -8.94
N PRO A 704 -22.66 -19.29 -8.10
CA PRO A 704 -24.03 -19.67 -8.41
C PRO A 704 -24.66 -18.74 -9.45
N SER A 705 -25.60 -19.28 -10.23
CA SER A 705 -26.53 -18.50 -11.04
C SER A 705 -27.68 -17.95 -10.20
N LEU A 706 -28.51 -17.09 -10.82
CA LEU A 706 -29.90 -16.95 -10.37
C LEU A 706 -30.62 -18.31 -10.43
N THR A 707 -31.61 -18.53 -9.58
CA THR A 707 -32.35 -19.78 -9.57
C THR A 707 -33.42 -19.79 -10.67
N ALA A 708 -33.47 -20.85 -11.46
CA ALA A 708 -34.54 -21.09 -12.43
C ALA A 708 -35.64 -21.95 -11.81
N PHE A 709 -36.90 -21.65 -12.09
CA PHE A 709 -38.05 -22.37 -11.54
C PHE A 709 -38.79 -23.15 -12.63
N SER A 710 -39.36 -24.30 -12.26
CA SER A 710 -40.32 -25.00 -13.10
C SER A 710 -41.72 -24.40 -13.01
N ALA A 711 -42.57 -24.72 -13.97
CA ALA A 711 -44.01 -24.56 -13.79
C ALA A 711 -44.51 -25.50 -12.67
N ALA A 712 -45.54 -25.07 -11.95
CA ALA A 712 -46.24 -25.90 -10.97
C ALA A 712 -46.92 -27.07 -11.69
N THR A 713 -46.46 -28.30 -11.41
CA THR A 713 -46.87 -29.50 -12.14
C THR A 713 -47.59 -30.46 -11.19
N PRO A 714 -48.85 -30.84 -11.46
CA PRO A 714 -49.52 -31.86 -10.67
C PRO A 714 -48.91 -33.23 -10.99
N VAL A 715 -48.49 -33.94 -9.95
CA VAL A 715 -47.91 -35.28 -10.06
C VAL A 715 -48.78 -36.27 -9.29
N LEU A 716 -49.11 -37.40 -9.92
CA LEU A 716 -49.88 -38.49 -9.32
C LEU A 716 -48.94 -39.45 -8.60
N GLY A 717 -49.08 -39.56 -7.27
CA GLY A 717 -48.32 -40.40 -6.36
C GLY A 717 -49.21 -41.35 -5.55
N LYS A 718 -48.70 -41.85 -4.41
CA LYS A 718 -49.44 -42.74 -3.48
C LYS A 718 -50.54 -41.98 -2.70
N THR A 719 -51.67 -42.63 -2.36
CA THR A 719 -52.90 -41.98 -1.82
C THR A 719 -53.56 -42.61 -0.58
N GLY A 720 -52.87 -43.39 0.27
CA GLY A 720 -53.48 -44.06 1.45
C GLY A 720 -52.76 -43.81 2.79
N ALA A 721 -53.52 -43.71 3.90
CA ALA A 721 -53.01 -43.62 5.28
C ALA A 721 -52.58 -45.02 5.80
N PRO A 722 -51.61 -45.09 6.75
CA PRO A 722 -51.12 -46.37 7.26
C PRO A 722 -52.19 -47.14 8.06
N PRO A 723 -52.24 -48.48 7.98
CA PRO A 723 -53.18 -49.30 8.75
C PRO A 723 -52.87 -49.30 10.26
N ARG A 724 -53.68 -49.98 11.09
CA ARG A 724 -53.41 -50.18 12.53
C ARG A 724 -52.43 -51.34 12.78
N LEU A 725 -51.84 -51.42 13.99
CA LEU A 725 -51.03 -52.57 14.41
C LEU A 725 -51.84 -53.88 14.39
N ALA A 726 -51.15 -55.01 14.17
CA ALA A 726 -51.77 -56.33 14.16
C ALA A 726 -52.01 -56.89 15.58
N SER A 727 -51.06 -56.67 16.49
CA SER A 727 -51.17 -57.04 17.90
C SER A 727 -50.31 -56.15 18.79
N LEU A 728 -50.65 -56.10 20.09
CA LEU A 728 -49.87 -55.51 21.17
C LEU A 728 -50.05 -56.39 22.41
N THR A 729 -48.95 -56.81 23.03
CA THR A 729 -48.90 -57.76 24.16
C THR A 729 -47.84 -57.32 25.17
N THR A 730 -47.99 -57.75 26.42
CA THR A 730 -47.09 -57.41 27.53
C THR A 730 -46.59 -58.67 28.24
N SER A 731 -45.38 -58.61 28.78
CA SER A 731 -44.78 -59.67 29.62
C SER A 731 -44.23 -59.08 30.91
N SER A 732 -44.35 -59.82 32.01
CA SER A 732 -43.85 -59.38 33.32
C SER A 732 -42.35 -59.59 33.42
N LEU A 733 -41.59 -58.56 33.79
CA LEU A 733 -40.15 -58.62 34.04
C LEU A 733 -39.84 -58.20 35.48
N ILE A 734 -38.69 -58.63 36.02
CA ILE A 734 -38.22 -58.20 37.34
C ILE A 734 -37.98 -56.69 37.29
N PHE A 735 -38.74 -55.94 38.09
CA PHE A 735 -38.75 -54.47 38.10
C PHE A 735 -39.02 -53.81 36.73
N GLY A 736 -39.77 -54.49 35.85
CA GLY A 736 -40.10 -53.97 34.52
C GLY A 736 -41.25 -54.69 33.79
N ILE A 737 -41.62 -54.19 32.61
CA ILE A 737 -42.66 -54.74 31.73
C ILE A 737 -42.10 -54.82 30.31
N GLY A 738 -42.10 -56.00 29.69
CA GLY A 738 -41.85 -56.17 28.27
C GLY A 738 -43.09 -55.86 27.45
N ILE A 739 -42.95 -55.19 26.31
CA ILE A 739 -44.04 -54.75 25.44
C ILE A 739 -43.69 -55.16 24.01
N ASN A 740 -44.52 -56.01 23.41
CA ASN A 740 -44.30 -56.57 22.08
C ASN A 740 -45.50 -56.27 21.15
N TRP A 741 -45.25 -55.86 19.91
CA TRP A 741 -46.27 -55.60 18.90
C TRP A 741 -45.92 -56.23 17.55
N ALA A 742 -46.94 -56.47 16.72
CA ALA A 742 -46.78 -57.01 15.37
C ALA A 742 -47.34 -56.07 14.30
N PHE A 743 -46.71 -56.08 13.13
CA PHE A 743 -47.14 -55.35 11.94
C PHE A 743 -48.08 -56.22 11.08
N PRO A 744 -49.15 -55.67 10.48
CA PRO A 744 -49.92 -56.39 9.47
C PRO A 744 -49.12 -56.57 8.17
N GLU A 745 -49.48 -57.53 7.33
CA GLU A 745 -48.77 -57.78 6.07
C GLU A 745 -48.85 -56.56 5.12
N GLY A 746 -47.74 -56.21 4.48
CA GLY A 746 -47.67 -55.17 3.45
C GLY A 746 -47.36 -53.73 3.90
N VAL A 747 -46.90 -53.49 5.14
CA VAL A 747 -46.68 -52.13 5.71
C VAL A 747 -45.23 -51.61 5.65
N THR A 748 -44.52 -51.88 4.56
CA THR A 748 -43.10 -51.48 4.38
C THR A 748 -42.87 -49.96 4.32
N ASP A 749 -43.94 -49.18 4.27
CA ASP A 749 -43.95 -47.72 4.28
C ASP A 749 -44.07 -47.10 5.69
N THR A 750 -44.22 -47.92 6.73
CA THR A 750 -44.19 -47.47 8.12
C THR A 750 -42.82 -46.89 8.46
N GLN A 751 -42.78 -45.69 9.03
CA GLN A 751 -41.56 -45.08 9.56
C GLN A 751 -41.31 -45.54 11.00
N ARG A 752 -42.35 -45.49 11.83
CA ARG A 752 -42.26 -45.79 13.26
C ARG A 752 -43.59 -46.24 13.85
N THR A 753 -43.52 -46.94 14.98
CA THR A 753 -44.63 -47.24 15.87
C THR A 753 -44.52 -46.35 17.11
N GLU A 754 -45.60 -45.65 17.45
CA GLU A 754 -45.69 -44.91 18.71
C GLU A 754 -46.32 -45.80 19.78
N ILE A 755 -45.71 -45.90 20.96
CA ILE A 755 -46.27 -46.63 22.12
C ILE A 755 -46.62 -45.65 23.23
N TRP A 756 -47.82 -45.82 23.78
CA TRP A 756 -48.39 -44.96 24.81
C TRP A 756 -48.89 -45.79 25.98
N ALA A 757 -48.81 -45.24 27.19
CA ALA A 757 -49.26 -45.88 28.42
C ALA A 757 -50.14 -44.96 29.28
N SER A 758 -50.94 -45.53 30.17
CA SER A 758 -51.67 -44.81 31.23
C SER A 758 -51.79 -45.68 32.48
N THR A 759 -51.98 -45.05 33.65
CA THR A 759 -52.24 -45.73 34.92
C THR A 759 -53.67 -46.27 35.03
N ASN A 760 -54.58 -45.80 34.17
CA ASN A 760 -55.96 -46.26 34.09
C ASN A 760 -56.25 -46.80 32.68
N ALA A 761 -57.26 -47.66 32.52
CA ALA A 761 -57.63 -48.26 31.23
C ALA A 761 -58.43 -47.28 30.32
N VAL A 762 -57.95 -46.04 30.16
CA VAL A 762 -58.57 -44.99 29.34
C VAL A 762 -57.63 -44.57 28.22
N ARG A 763 -58.16 -44.43 27.00
CA ARG A 763 -57.37 -44.19 25.78
C ARG A 763 -56.59 -42.87 25.85
N PRO A 764 -55.35 -42.80 25.35
CA PRO A 764 -54.49 -41.61 25.44
C PRO A 764 -55.03 -40.30 24.86
N ASP A 765 -56.00 -40.36 23.95
CA ASP A 765 -56.63 -39.23 23.27
C ASP A 765 -57.96 -38.79 23.89
N ALA A 766 -58.40 -39.43 24.98
CA ALA A 766 -59.60 -39.04 25.73
C ALA A 766 -59.33 -37.87 26.69
N GLU A 767 -60.23 -36.88 26.70
CA GLU A 767 -60.11 -35.66 27.50
C GLU A 767 -60.02 -35.96 29.01
N GLY A 768 -59.03 -35.36 29.70
CA GLY A 768 -58.81 -35.57 31.14
C GLY A 768 -57.95 -36.80 31.52
N THR A 769 -57.40 -37.52 30.53
CA THR A 769 -56.53 -38.69 30.76
C THR A 769 -55.08 -38.28 30.98
N ILE A 770 -54.44 -38.81 32.03
CA ILE A 770 -52.98 -38.74 32.19
C ILE A 770 -52.38 -39.86 31.34
N SER A 771 -51.90 -39.52 30.16
CA SER A 771 -51.23 -40.43 29.24
C SER A 771 -49.73 -40.15 29.18
N TYR A 772 -48.94 -41.21 29.02
CA TYR A 772 -47.49 -41.18 28.97
C TYR A 772 -47.04 -41.69 27.60
N HIS A 773 -46.38 -40.83 26.82
CA HIS A 773 -45.71 -41.26 25.60
C HIS A 773 -44.45 -42.05 25.96
N MET A 774 -44.44 -43.36 25.67
CA MET A 774 -43.35 -44.26 26.06
C MET A 774 -42.19 -44.21 25.07
N GLY A 775 -42.48 -43.91 23.79
CA GLY A 775 -41.45 -43.72 22.79
C GLY A 775 -41.91 -43.97 21.35
N ASP A 776 -41.06 -43.53 20.44
CA ASP A 776 -41.16 -43.69 19.00
C ASP A 776 -40.16 -44.77 18.53
N PHE A 777 -40.67 -45.89 18.01
CA PHE A 777 -39.84 -47.03 17.61
C PHE A 777 -39.79 -47.17 16.10
N ALA A 778 -38.62 -47.01 15.49
CA ALA A 778 -38.45 -47.11 14.04
C ALA A 778 -38.87 -48.49 13.52
N TYR A 779 -39.58 -48.56 12.39
CA TYR A 779 -39.89 -49.82 11.72
C TYR A 779 -38.59 -50.53 11.27
N PRO A 780 -38.44 -51.86 11.42
CA PRO A 780 -39.43 -52.84 11.86
C PRO A 780 -39.25 -53.27 13.33
N THR A 781 -38.98 -52.34 14.25
CA THR A 781 -38.92 -52.68 15.68
C THR A 781 -40.28 -53.19 16.15
N THR A 782 -40.29 -54.31 16.87
CA THR A 782 -41.50 -55.02 17.34
C THR A 782 -41.57 -55.21 18.84
N ALA A 783 -40.58 -54.73 19.59
CA ALA A 783 -40.49 -54.95 21.03
C ALA A 783 -39.76 -53.80 21.74
N THR A 784 -40.12 -53.54 22.99
CA THR A 784 -39.38 -52.70 23.93
C THR A 784 -39.62 -53.18 25.36
N GLU A 785 -38.73 -52.82 26.27
CA GLU A 785 -38.89 -53.10 27.69
C GLU A 785 -38.92 -51.80 28.51
N LEU A 786 -39.77 -51.77 29.53
CA LEU A 786 -39.89 -50.67 30.47
C LEU A 786 -39.32 -51.15 31.82
N HIS A 787 -38.22 -50.58 32.28
CA HIS A 787 -37.58 -50.94 33.56
C HIS A 787 -37.68 -49.82 34.59
N GLY A 788 -37.28 -50.11 35.84
CA GLY A 788 -37.30 -49.14 36.95
C GLY A 788 -38.65 -49.05 37.66
N LEU A 789 -39.52 -50.05 37.47
CA LEU A 789 -40.80 -50.16 38.17
C LEU A 789 -40.61 -50.91 39.49
N SER A 790 -41.29 -50.48 40.55
CA SER A 790 -41.41 -51.27 41.78
C SER A 790 -42.10 -52.61 41.50
N ALA A 791 -41.89 -53.62 42.34
CA ALA A 791 -42.51 -54.94 42.17
C ALA A 791 -44.06 -54.84 42.21
N GLY A 792 -44.73 -55.48 41.24
CA GLY A 792 -46.19 -55.55 41.17
C GLY A 792 -46.93 -54.33 40.59
N VAL A 793 -46.25 -53.35 39.99
CA VAL A 793 -46.87 -52.15 39.39
C VAL A 793 -47.53 -52.48 38.05
N SER A 794 -48.77 -52.05 37.83
CA SER A 794 -49.54 -52.25 36.57
C SER A 794 -49.71 -50.97 35.75
N LEU A 795 -49.62 -51.08 34.41
CA LEU A 795 -49.83 -50.01 33.43
C LEU A 795 -50.61 -50.53 32.20
N PHE A 796 -51.40 -49.66 31.58
CA PHE A 796 -52.21 -49.97 30.40
C PHE A 796 -51.60 -49.36 29.13
N PHE A 797 -51.50 -50.12 28.03
CA PHE A 797 -50.75 -49.76 26.82
C PHE A 797 -51.61 -49.72 25.54
N TRP A 798 -51.22 -48.82 24.63
CA TRP A 798 -51.72 -48.66 23.26
C TRP A 798 -50.56 -48.40 22.28
N GLY A 799 -50.76 -48.75 21.00
CA GLY A 799 -49.81 -48.44 19.94
C GLY A 799 -50.48 -48.03 18.62
N ARG A 800 -49.78 -47.26 17.80
CA ARG A 800 -50.22 -46.86 16.44
C ARG A 800 -49.03 -46.66 15.50
N MET A 801 -49.26 -46.76 14.19
CA MET A 801 -48.21 -46.63 13.17
C MET A 801 -48.19 -45.24 12.55
N VAL A 802 -47.00 -44.75 12.20
CA VAL A 802 -46.78 -43.51 11.44
C VAL A 802 -45.98 -43.84 10.19
N ASP A 803 -46.41 -43.38 9.03
CA ASP A 803 -45.72 -43.61 7.75
C ASP A 803 -44.52 -42.66 7.56
N LYS A 804 -43.67 -42.95 6.55
CA LYS A 804 -42.48 -42.12 6.21
C LYS A 804 -42.81 -40.69 5.75
N ALA A 805 -44.08 -40.39 5.49
CA ALA A 805 -44.57 -39.06 5.13
C ALA A 805 -45.19 -38.30 6.32
N GLY A 806 -45.28 -38.92 7.50
CA GLY A 806 -45.80 -38.31 8.72
C GLY A 806 -47.31 -38.47 8.93
N ASN A 807 -48.01 -39.30 8.13
CA ASN A 807 -49.43 -39.59 8.36
C ASN A 807 -49.58 -40.58 9.53
N VAL A 808 -50.53 -40.32 10.43
CA VAL A 808 -50.75 -41.10 11.65
C VAL A 808 -51.91 -42.09 11.45
N GLY A 809 -51.64 -43.36 11.71
CA GLY A 809 -52.60 -44.45 11.62
C GLY A 809 -53.48 -44.61 12.89
N PRO A 810 -54.51 -45.47 12.83
CA PRO A 810 -55.41 -45.69 13.96
C PRO A 810 -54.76 -46.44 15.14
N TRP A 811 -55.30 -46.26 16.35
CA TRP A 811 -54.86 -46.92 17.59
C TRP A 811 -55.15 -48.42 17.64
N TYR A 812 -54.31 -49.16 18.37
CA TYR A 812 -54.51 -50.55 18.77
C TYR A 812 -54.22 -50.72 20.27
N PRO A 813 -55.09 -51.39 21.05
CA PRO A 813 -56.43 -51.84 20.67
C PRO A 813 -57.39 -50.64 20.47
N GLU A 814 -58.37 -50.79 19.57
CA GLU A 814 -59.35 -49.75 19.28
C GLU A 814 -60.33 -49.51 20.46
N ALA A 815 -60.58 -50.55 21.25
CA ALA A 815 -61.36 -50.51 22.48
C ALA A 815 -60.66 -51.30 23.59
N GLY A 816 -60.72 -50.80 24.82
CA GLY A 816 -59.99 -51.37 25.96
C GLY A 816 -58.52 -50.97 25.99
N ALA A 817 -57.70 -51.73 26.72
CA ALA A 817 -56.28 -51.48 26.90
C ALA A 817 -55.51 -52.78 27.19
N VAL A 818 -54.22 -52.82 26.86
CA VAL A 818 -53.36 -53.98 27.16
C VAL A 818 -52.68 -53.74 28.52
N ASN A 819 -52.97 -54.56 29.53
CA ASN A 819 -52.37 -54.42 30.87
C ASN A 819 -51.00 -55.11 30.94
N GLY A 820 -49.97 -54.42 31.41
CA GLY A 820 -48.66 -55.00 31.76
C GLY A 820 -48.34 -54.75 33.23
N GLN A 821 -47.75 -55.74 33.91
CA GLN A 821 -47.40 -55.66 35.33
C GLN A 821 -45.97 -56.12 35.58
N SER A 822 -45.20 -55.41 36.41
CA SER A 822 -43.87 -55.86 36.84
C SER A 822 -43.93 -57.04 37.79
N SER A 823 -42.90 -57.90 37.77
CA SER A 823 -42.91 -59.15 38.56
C SER A 823 -43.06 -58.84 40.05
N SER A 824 -43.96 -59.58 40.70
CA SER A 824 -44.18 -59.56 42.14
C SER A 824 -43.64 -60.82 42.84
N ASP A 825 -42.96 -61.71 42.11
CA ASP A 825 -42.37 -62.94 42.67
C ASP A 825 -41.09 -62.61 43.45
N ALA A 826 -41.10 -62.91 44.75
CA ALA A 826 -39.97 -62.65 45.64
C ALA A 826 -38.73 -63.48 45.29
N SER A 827 -38.91 -64.67 44.70
CA SER A 827 -37.83 -65.62 44.42
C SER A 827 -36.91 -65.09 43.32
N ASP A 828 -37.50 -64.59 42.25
CA ASP A 828 -36.80 -64.03 41.09
C ASP A 828 -36.05 -62.74 41.47
N ILE A 829 -36.66 -61.90 42.32
CA ILE A 829 -36.06 -60.67 42.84
C ILE A 829 -34.82 -60.97 43.71
N LEU A 830 -34.89 -61.98 44.58
CA LEU A 830 -33.78 -62.38 45.44
C LEU A 830 -32.59 -62.95 44.66
N GLN A 831 -32.86 -63.73 43.60
CA GLN A 831 -31.81 -64.28 42.75
C GLN A 831 -31.06 -63.19 41.98
N TYR A 832 -31.78 -62.18 41.46
CA TYR A 832 -31.19 -61.02 40.79
C TYR A 832 -30.27 -60.21 41.72
N LEU A 833 -30.70 -59.97 42.97
CA LEU A 833 -29.90 -59.24 43.97
C LEU A 833 -28.63 -60.02 44.38
N THR A 834 -28.73 -61.34 44.51
CA THR A 834 -27.58 -62.21 44.84
C THR A 834 -26.50 -62.19 43.75
N GLY A 835 -26.90 -62.14 42.47
CA GLY A 835 -25.98 -62.06 41.33
C GLY A 835 -25.29 -60.70 41.15
N GLN A 836 -25.87 -59.62 41.67
CA GLN A 836 -25.28 -58.28 41.65
C GLN A 836 -24.23 -58.10 42.77
N ILE A 837 -24.49 -58.66 43.97
CA ILE A 837 -23.58 -58.57 45.12
C ILE A 837 -22.24 -59.29 44.85
N THR A 838 -22.29 -60.43 44.15
CA THR A 838 -21.12 -61.27 43.83
C THR A 838 -20.23 -60.73 42.70
N LYS A 839 -20.73 -59.80 41.87
CA LYS A 839 -19.97 -59.21 40.75
C LYS A 839 -19.15 -57.96 41.11
N SER A 840 -19.36 -57.37 42.28
CA SER A 840 -18.64 -56.16 42.69
C SER A 840 -17.21 -56.48 43.15
N GLN A 841 -16.25 -55.57 42.91
CA GLN A 841 -14.85 -55.74 43.31
C GLN A 841 -14.71 -55.99 44.82
N LEU A 842 -15.54 -55.32 45.64
CA LEU A 842 -15.68 -55.53 47.08
C LEU A 842 -16.18 -56.95 47.45
N GLY A 843 -17.09 -57.52 46.66
CA GLY A 843 -17.56 -58.91 46.82
C GLY A 843 -16.48 -59.94 46.47
N SER A 844 -15.67 -59.66 45.46
CA SER A 844 -14.52 -60.50 45.10
C SER A 844 -13.38 -60.42 46.12
N GLU A 845 -13.12 -59.25 46.69
CA GLU A 845 -12.10 -59.04 47.74
C GLU A 845 -12.51 -59.66 49.08
N LEU A 846 -13.80 -59.61 49.45
CA LEU A 846 -14.31 -60.28 50.65
C LEU A 846 -14.26 -61.80 50.52
N LEU A 847 -14.60 -62.35 49.35
CA LEU A 847 -14.49 -63.79 49.05
C LEU A 847 -13.04 -64.27 48.96
N ALA A 848 -12.13 -63.46 48.40
CA ALA A 848 -10.69 -63.75 48.38
C ALA A 848 -10.06 -63.70 49.78
N THR A 849 -10.49 -62.75 50.62
CA THR A 849 -10.06 -62.65 52.03
C THR A 849 -10.56 -63.84 52.83
N ILE A 850 -11.82 -64.27 52.64
CA ILE A 850 -12.39 -65.46 53.29
C ILE A 850 -11.70 -66.76 52.81
N ALA A 851 -11.33 -66.87 51.53
CA ALA A 851 -10.59 -68.02 51.00
C ALA A 851 -9.12 -68.06 51.47
N SER A 852 -8.49 -66.92 51.72
CA SER A 852 -7.13 -66.83 52.27
C SER A 852 -7.01 -67.16 53.77
N VAL A 853 -8.14 -67.28 54.47
CA VAL A 853 -8.18 -67.70 55.89
C VAL A 853 -8.06 -69.22 56.02
N ASP A 854 -8.44 -70.01 55.01
CA ASP A 854 -8.25 -71.47 54.99
C ASP A 854 -6.81 -71.89 54.63
N ASP A 855 -6.10 -71.11 53.81
CA ASP A 855 -4.70 -71.40 53.40
C ASP A 855 -3.65 -71.06 54.48
N LEU A 856 -4.02 -70.25 55.48
CA LEU A 856 -3.17 -69.92 56.63
C LEU A 856 -3.14 -71.04 57.71
N GLN A 857 -3.97 -72.09 57.59
CA GLN A 857 -3.90 -73.27 58.45
C GLN A 857 -2.89 -74.34 57.95
N SER A 858 -2.29 -74.17 56.77
CA SER A 858 -1.31 -75.12 56.19
C SER A 858 0.16 -74.86 56.59
N PHE A 859 0.46 -73.73 57.23
CA PHE A 859 1.80 -73.36 57.71
C PHE A 859 2.16 -73.83 59.14
N ILE A 860 1.36 -74.74 59.74
CA ILE A 860 1.57 -75.29 61.10
C ILE A 860 1.61 -76.83 61.08
N SER A 861 2.24 -77.45 60.08
CA SER A 861 2.55 -78.90 60.16
C SER A 861 4.05 -79.11 60.40
N PRO A 862 4.46 -79.75 61.52
CA PRO A 862 5.85 -80.09 61.75
C PRO A 862 6.35 -81.10 60.68
N PRO A 863 7.64 -81.09 60.31
CA PRO A 863 8.21 -82.09 59.40
C PRO A 863 7.98 -83.51 59.92
N PRO A 864 7.65 -84.48 59.05
CA PRO A 864 7.34 -85.85 59.45
C PRO A 864 8.51 -86.49 60.22
N GLU A 865 8.18 -87.36 61.18
CA GLU A 865 9.18 -88.12 61.94
C GLU A 865 9.92 -89.09 61.01
N TRP A 866 11.22 -89.28 61.21
CA TRP A 866 12.01 -90.22 60.41
C TRP A 866 11.50 -91.65 60.62
N ALA A 867 11.30 -92.36 59.51
CA ALA A 867 10.84 -93.73 59.47
C ALA A 867 11.77 -94.56 58.58
N SER A 868 12.24 -95.69 59.12
CA SER A 868 13.23 -96.54 58.44
C SER A 868 12.74 -97.16 57.14
N ASP A 869 11.43 -97.21 56.88
CA ASP A 869 10.81 -97.82 55.69
C ASP A 869 10.53 -96.79 54.57
N VAL A 870 10.91 -95.52 54.76
CA VAL A 870 10.67 -94.44 53.80
C VAL A 870 11.98 -93.99 53.15
N ALA A 871 11.96 -93.78 51.83
CA ALA A 871 13.06 -93.17 51.11
C ALA A 871 12.93 -91.63 51.16
N TYR A 872 14.01 -90.94 51.52
CA TYR A 872 14.08 -89.49 51.61
C TYR A 872 14.95 -88.91 50.48
N PRO A 873 14.47 -87.91 49.73
CA PRO A 873 15.28 -87.28 48.69
C PRO A 873 16.40 -86.41 49.29
N LEU A 874 17.43 -86.14 48.48
CA LEU A 874 18.47 -85.15 48.80
C LEU A 874 17.80 -83.80 49.17
N GLY A 875 18.14 -83.25 50.34
CA GLY A 875 17.58 -82.01 50.87
C GLY A 875 16.26 -82.18 51.65
N GLY A 876 15.71 -83.39 51.79
CA GLY A 876 14.51 -83.65 52.57
C GLY A 876 14.71 -83.39 54.07
N PHE A 877 13.67 -82.90 54.76
CA PHE A 877 13.68 -82.64 56.20
C PHE A 877 12.86 -83.69 56.97
N VAL A 878 13.44 -84.21 58.05
CA VAL A 878 12.78 -85.15 58.97
C VAL A 878 13.01 -84.73 60.41
N SER A 879 12.06 -85.06 61.29
CA SER A 879 12.26 -84.96 62.73
C SER A 879 12.71 -86.30 63.31
N HIS A 880 13.76 -86.32 64.13
CA HIS A 880 14.20 -87.55 64.80
C HIS A 880 14.88 -87.17 66.12
N ASP A 881 14.50 -87.82 67.22
CA ASP A 881 15.02 -87.58 68.58
C ASP A 881 15.02 -86.10 69.02
N GLY A 882 14.01 -85.33 68.62
CA GLY A 882 13.83 -83.93 69.02
C GLY A 882 14.67 -82.91 68.24
N HIS A 883 15.41 -83.37 67.22
CA HIS A 883 16.19 -82.54 66.31
C HIS A 883 15.62 -82.58 64.89
N LEU A 884 15.85 -81.50 64.13
CA LEU A 884 15.52 -81.43 62.73
C LEU A 884 16.74 -81.81 61.91
N TRP A 885 16.59 -82.78 61.01
CA TRP A 885 17.68 -83.28 60.16
C TRP A 885 17.38 -82.99 58.69
N THR A 886 18.42 -82.67 57.93
CA THR A 886 18.34 -82.56 56.46
C THR A 886 19.25 -83.61 55.80
N ALA A 887 18.74 -84.25 54.75
CA ALA A 887 19.48 -85.26 54.00
C ALA A 887 20.50 -84.58 53.08
N LEU A 888 21.79 -84.88 53.24
CA LEU A 888 22.89 -84.39 52.39
C LEU A 888 23.08 -85.26 51.13
N VAL A 889 22.43 -86.43 51.07
CA VAL A 889 22.31 -87.31 49.91
C VAL A 889 20.91 -87.93 49.90
N ALA A 890 20.46 -88.51 48.79
CA ALA A 890 19.20 -89.26 48.77
C ALA A 890 19.34 -90.56 49.59
N VAL A 891 18.44 -90.78 50.55
CA VAL A 891 18.42 -91.94 51.45
C VAL A 891 17.33 -92.89 50.98
N ALA A 892 17.68 -94.12 50.61
CA ALA A 892 16.68 -95.14 50.26
C ALA A 892 15.96 -95.67 51.51
N ALA A 893 14.81 -96.31 51.33
CA ALA A 893 14.11 -97.02 52.41
C ALA A 893 15.05 -98.10 53.00
N GLY A 894 15.22 -98.10 54.32
CA GLY A 894 16.18 -98.91 55.08
C GLY A 894 17.57 -98.28 55.24
N GLY A 895 17.76 -97.04 54.78
CA GLY A 895 19.03 -96.30 54.84
C GLY A 895 19.42 -95.81 56.25
N ALA A 896 20.57 -95.13 56.35
CA ALA A 896 21.13 -94.69 57.63
C ALA A 896 20.17 -93.76 58.40
N GLU A 897 20.06 -93.98 59.71
CA GLU A 897 19.22 -93.22 60.64
C GLU A 897 19.82 -91.83 60.94
N PRO A 898 19.02 -90.74 61.00
CA PRO A 898 19.52 -89.42 61.33
C PRO A 898 20.24 -89.41 62.69
N GLY A 899 21.45 -88.82 62.74
CA GLY A 899 22.32 -88.85 63.92
C GLY A 899 23.36 -89.97 63.94
N THR A 900 23.28 -90.95 63.03
CA THR A 900 24.25 -92.06 62.96
C THR A 900 25.37 -91.86 61.94
N ASP A 901 25.12 -91.11 60.85
CA ASP A 901 26.12 -90.78 59.81
C ASP A 901 26.01 -89.31 59.38
N GLY A 902 27.03 -88.51 59.74
CA GLY A 902 27.10 -87.08 59.45
C GLY A 902 27.35 -86.73 57.99
N THR A 903 27.63 -87.71 57.13
CA THR A 903 27.74 -87.50 55.67
C THR A 903 26.40 -87.65 54.95
N VAL A 904 25.44 -88.33 55.58
CA VAL A 904 24.10 -88.58 55.05
C VAL A 904 23.09 -87.62 55.63
N TRP A 905 23.16 -87.36 56.94
CA TRP A 905 22.25 -86.46 57.64
C TRP A 905 23.02 -85.35 58.33
N ARG A 906 22.53 -84.12 58.21
CA ARG A 906 23.05 -82.97 58.95
C ARG A 906 22.02 -82.47 59.94
N ASP A 907 22.42 -82.34 61.20
CA ASP A 907 21.60 -81.70 62.23
C ASP A 907 21.45 -80.21 61.89
N VAL A 908 20.19 -79.76 61.83
CA VAL A 908 19.81 -78.38 61.52
C VAL A 908 19.33 -77.64 62.78
N GLY A 909 19.23 -78.31 63.93
CA GLY A 909 18.91 -77.74 65.23
C GLY A 909 17.69 -78.35 65.92
N ASN A 910 17.41 -77.91 67.15
CA ASN A 910 16.28 -78.40 67.97
C ASN A 910 14.92 -78.00 67.38
N ILE A 911 13.91 -78.85 67.58
CA ILE A 911 12.52 -78.65 67.12
C ILE A 911 11.71 -77.63 67.94
N THR A 912 12.36 -76.92 68.88
CA THR A 912 11.69 -75.92 69.72
C THR A 912 11.48 -74.62 68.96
N GLN A 913 10.39 -74.61 68.18
CA GLN A 913 9.60 -73.48 67.67
C GLN A 913 10.17 -72.09 67.93
N THR A 914 10.93 -71.55 66.98
CA THR A 914 11.04 -70.10 66.82
C THR A 914 11.50 -69.73 65.42
N ALA A 915 10.66 -68.98 64.70
CA ALA A 915 10.92 -67.66 64.09
C ALA A 915 12.28 -67.32 63.41
N ALA A 916 13.17 -68.28 63.13
CA ALA A 916 14.47 -68.03 62.51
C ALA A 916 14.57 -68.48 61.04
N GLY A 917 13.57 -69.21 60.52
CA GLY A 917 13.56 -69.69 59.11
C GLY A 917 13.20 -68.63 58.07
N LEU A 918 12.57 -67.52 58.46
CA LEU A 918 12.05 -66.53 57.52
C LEU A 918 13.13 -65.54 56.99
N ALA A 919 14.30 -65.49 57.63
CA ALA A 919 15.35 -64.53 57.26
C ALA A 919 16.27 -64.99 56.10
N LEU A 920 16.23 -66.27 55.72
CA LEU A 920 17.10 -66.81 54.66
C LEU A 920 16.45 -66.86 53.27
N GLN A 921 15.12 -66.77 53.17
CA GLN A 921 14.40 -66.86 51.88
C GLN A 921 14.12 -65.51 51.20
N MET A 922 14.24 -64.37 51.90
CA MET A 922 14.10 -63.04 51.27
C MET A 922 15.36 -62.55 50.54
N SER A 923 16.48 -63.28 50.61
CA SER A 923 17.72 -62.93 49.89
C SER A 923 17.79 -63.47 48.45
N GLN A 924 16.82 -64.28 48.01
CA GLN A 924 16.88 -65.00 46.72
C GLN A 924 15.94 -64.48 45.62
N VAL A 925 15.16 -63.41 45.86
CA VAL A 925 14.22 -62.87 44.85
C VAL A 925 14.79 -61.71 44.01
N ASN A 926 16.05 -61.30 44.24
CA ASN A 926 16.77 -60.43 43.31
C ASN A 926 17.59 -61.28 42.33
N LEU A 927 17.07 -61.51 41.11
CA LEU A 927 17.79 -61.65 39.83
C LEU A 927 16.91 -62.36 38.77
N THR A 928 16.12 -61.61 37.99
CA THR A 928 15.89 -61.93 36.57
C THR A 928 15.47 -60.68 35.81
N VAL A 929 16.46 -60.07 35.16
CA VAL A 929 16.33 -59.13 34.04
C VAL A 929 16.49 -59.97 32.78
N GLU A 930 15.52 -59.92 31.86
CA GLU A 930 15.78 -60.17 30.44
C GLU A 930 14.87 -59.30 29.58
N THR A 931 15.53 -58.41 28.84
CA THR A 931 15.02 -57.47 27.84
C THR A 931 14.74 -58.19 26.51
N LEU A 932 13.60 -57.89 25.87
CA LEU A 932 13.48 -57.98 24.41
C LEU A 932 12.48 -56.92 23.87
N ASP A 933 12.98 -56.15 22.90
CA ASP A 933 12.29 -55.23 21.97
C ASP A 933 11.66 -53.94 22.51
N GLY A 934 12.54 -52.97 22.77
CA GLY A 934 12.19 -51.58 23.01
C GLY A 934 11.44 -50.92 21.84
N VAL A 935 10.18 -50.58 22.11
CA VAL A 935 9.57 -49.28 21.78
C VAL A 935 8.59 -48.94 22.89
N VAL A 936 8.91 -47.92 23.69
CA VAL A 936 7.97 -47.28 24.61
C VAL A 936 7.14 -46.29 23.79
N GLN A 937 5.97 -46.70 23.32
CA GLN A 937 4.89 -45.74 23.04
C GLN A 937 4.16 -45.44 24.34
N SER A 938 4.05 -44.16 24.67
CA SER A 938 3.34 -43.67 25.85
C SER A 938 1.88 -44.14 25.81
N THR A 939 1.56 -45.12 26.66
CA THR A 939 0.17 -45.47 26.95
C THR A 939 -0.32 -44.45 27.97
N ALA A 940 -1.12 -43.49 27.53
CA ALA A 940 -1.89 -42.66 28.44
C ALA A 940 -2.98 -43.55 29.06
N GLU A 941 -2.73 -44.04 30.27
CA GLU A 941 -3.77 -44.51 31.17
C GLU A 941 -4.73 -43.34 31.42
N LYS A 942 -5.89 -43.39 30.76
CA LYS A 942 -7.02 -42.55 31.11
C LYS A 942 -7.59 -43.13 32.40
N THR A 943 -7.35 -42.43 33.51
CA THR A 943 -8.05 -42.65 34.77
C THR A 943 -9.54 -42.53 34.51
N ASP A 944 -10.27 -43.63 34.70
CA ASP A 944 -11.72 -43.64 34.61
C ASP A 944 -12.31 -42.65 35.60
N SER A 945 -13.20 -41.81 35.09
CA SER A 945 -13.95 -40.82 35.83
C SER A 945 -14.81 -41.50 36.88
N VAL A 946 -14.62 -41.10 38.14
CA VAL A 946 -15.54 -41.30 39.26
C VAL A 946 -16.93 -40.80 38.85
N TYR A 947 -17.84 -41.71 38.52
CA TYR A 947 -19.27 -41.38 38.46
C TYR A 947 -19.82 -41.38 39.89
N ALA A 948 -20.27 -40.21 40.31
CA ALA A 948 -21.08 -40.05 41.52
C ALA A 948 -22.31 -40.96 41.42
N GLN A 949 -22.43 -41.93 42.35
CA GLN A 949 -23.68 -42.61 42.61
C GLN A 949 -24.70 -41.58 43.09
N VAL A 950 -25.59 -41.16 42.20
CA VAL A 950 -26.85 -40.53 42.57
C VAL A 950 -27.89 -41.64 42.63
N ASN A 951 -28.26 -42.06 43.86
CA ASN A 951 -29.43 -42.91 44.10
C ASN A 951 -30.69 -42.04 44.16
N PRO A 952 -31.57 -42.00 43.14
CA PRO A 952 -32.89 -41.40 43.31
C PRO A 952 -33.81 -42.35 44.11
N PRO A 953 -34.71 -41.81 44.97
CA PRO A 953 -35.71 -42.62 45.64
C PRO A 953 -36.69 -43.23 44.62
N SER A 954 -36.92 -44.54 44.73
CA SER A 954 -37.92 -45.29 43.97
C SER A 954 -39.34 -44.76 44.23
N ILE A 955 -40.18 -44.76 43.20
CA ILE A 955 -41.62 -44.45 43.33
C ILE A 955 -42.24 -45.41 44.35
N GLY A 956 -42.64 -44.86 45.50
CA GLY A 956 -43.33 -45.57 46.58
C GLY A 956 -42.77 -45.41 48.00
N ASN A 957 -41.62 -44.76 48.21
CA ASN A 957 -40.99 -44.69 49.54
C ASN A 957 -41.10 -43.33 50.28
N LEU A 958 -42.27 -42.69 50.26
CA LEU A 958 -42.57 -41.57 51.15
C LEU A 958 -43.81 -41.89 52.00
N PRO A 959 -43.72 -41.86 53.35
CA PRO A 959 -44.90 -41.99 54.20
C PRO A 959 -45.71 -40.70 54.10
N GLY A 960 -46.80 -40.75 53.32
CA GLY A 960 -47.86 -39.74 53.31
C GLY A 960 -47.78 -38.70 52.19
N ALA A 961 -48.36 -39.02 51.02
CA ALA A 961 -49.14 -38.11 50.16
C ALA A 961 -49.43 -38.79 48.81
N ALA A 962 -50.47 -39.62 48.75
CA ALA A 962 -51.10 -39.97 47.49
C ALA A 962 -52.10 -38.84 47.16
N GLY A 963 -51.80 -37.98 46.18
CA GLY A 963 -52.80 -37.04 45.65
C GLY A 963 -52.36 -35.63 45.18
N ASP A 964 -51.08 -35.34 44.95
CA ASP A 964 -50.67 -34.02 44.41
C ASP A 964 -50.46 -34.07 42.87
N PRO A 965 -51.24 -33.33 42.05
CA PRO A 965 -51.07 -33.28 40.60
C PRO A 965 -49.90 -32.41 40.12
N SER A 966 -49.13 -31.79 41.02
CA SER A 966 -47.98 -30.92 40.67
C SER A 966 -46.60 -31.60 40.77
N GLN A 967 -46.54 -32.88 41.15
CA GLN A 967 -45.30 -33.65 41.17
C GLN A 967 -45.22 -34.63 40.00
N ILE A 968 -44.33 -34.33 39.06
CA ILE A 968 -44.04 -35.13 37.86
C ILE A 968 -43.47 -36.50 38.29
N PRO A 969 -44.05 -37.65 37.88
CA PRO A 969 -43.44 -38.97 38.09
C PRO A 969 -42.24 -39.19 37.15
N TRP A 970 -41.09 -39.58 37.70
CA TRP A 970 -39.78 -39.60 37.04
C TRP A 970 -39.52 -40.77 36.06
N ALA A 971 -40.56 -41.41 35.52
CA ALA A 971 -40.40 -42.55 34.60
C ALA A 971 -40.07 -42.13 33.15
N GLY A 972 -40.56 -40.96 32.69
CA GLY A 972 -40.26 -40.43 31.35
C GLY A 972 -38.81 -39.91 31.18
N TYR A 973 -38.12 -39.64 32.28
CA TYR A 973 -36.74 -39.14 32.24
C TYR A 973 -35.73 -40.25 31.93
N TYR A 974 -35.97 -41.50 32.35
CA TYR A 974 -35.01 -42.61 32.20
C TYR A 974 -34.96 -43.20 30.79
N VAL A 975 -36.11 -43.30 30.10
CA VAL A 975 -36.15 -43.70 28.67
C VAL A 975 -35.55 -42.60 27.79
N GLN A 976 -35.76 -41.32 28.14
CA GLN A 976 -35.06 -40.21 27.48
C GLN A 976 -33.56 -40.18 27.80
N THR A 977 -33.09 -40.60 28.99
CA THR A 977 -31.65 -40.65 29.29
C THR A 977 -30.98 -41.90 28.73
N LEU A 978 -31.65 -43.04 28.54
CA LEU A 978 -31.09 -44.19 27.81
C LEU A 978 -31.13 -43.98 26.28
N ALA A 979 -32.16 -43.34 25.73
CA ALA A 979 -32.20 -42.91 24.34
C ALA A 979 -31.23 -41.75 24.07
N ARG A 980 -31.02 -40.85 25.04
CA ARG A 980 -29.92 -39.87 25.00
C ARG A 980 -28.58 -40.51 25.21
N VAL A 981 -28.38 -41.51 26.07
CA VAL A 981 -27.07 -42.17 26.25
C VAL A 981 -26.70 -43.04 25.05
N SER A 982 -27.66 -43.72 24.40
CA SER A 982 -27.42 -44.43 23.13
C SER A 982 -27.27 -43.45 21.95
N GLY A 983 -28.06 -42.37 21.96
CA GLY A 983 -27.87 -41.21 21.08
C GLY A 983 -26.52 -40.54 21.29
N ASP A 984 -26.03 -40.40 22.52
CA ASP A 984 -24.78 -39.78 22.98
C ASP A 984 -23.60 -40.76 22.85
N LEU A 985 -23.85 -42.07 22.74
CA LEU A 985 -22.87 -43.08 22.36
C LEU A 985 -22.69 -43.10 20.83
N ALA A 986 -23.76 -42.97 20.05
CA ALA A 986 -23.68 -42.78 18.59
C ALA A 986 -23.17 -41.38 18.22
N LEU A 987 -23.57 -40.36 18.98
CA LEU A 987 -23.04 -39.01 18.93
C LEU A 987 -21.62 -39.01 19.49
N GLY A 988 -21.28 -39.84 20.48
CA GLY A 988 -19.97 -40.00 21.09
C GLY A 988 -18.97 -40.71 20.19
N GLN A 989 -19.41 -41.73 19.45
CA GLN A 989 -18.64 -42.37 18.38
C GLN A 989 -18.52 -41.45 17.17
N ARG A 990 -19.60 -40.75 16.77
CA ARG A 990 -19.50 -39.69 15.76
C ARG A 990 -18.65 -38.53 16.26
N ILE A 991 -18.66 -38.19 17.55
CA ILE A 991 -17.84 -37.15 18.17
C ILE A 991 -16.41 -37.65 18.27
N GLU A 992 -16.10 -38.91 18.55
CA GLU A 992 -14.74 -39.45 18.50
C GLU A 992 -14.22 -39.50 17.07
N THR A 993 -15.03 -39.93 16.10
CA THR A 993 -14.66 -39.91 14.68
C THR A 993 -14.54 -38.47 14.17
N THR A 994 -15.43 -37.58 14.65
CA THR A 994 -15.43 -36.16 14.33
C THR A 994 -14.34 -35.43 15.10
N GLN A 995 -13.91 -35.87 16.27
CA GLN A 995 -12.84 -35.32 17.12
C GLN A 995 -11.49 -35.84 16.67
N ALA A 996 -11.41 -37.03 16.08
CA ALA A 996 -10.28 -37.50 15.29
C ALA A 996 -10.20 -36.73 13.95
N SER A 997 -11.34 -36.47 13.30
CA SER A 997 -11.38 -35.62 12.10
C SER A 997 -11.12 -34.15 12.42
N ILE A 998 -11.55 -33.65 13.58
CA ILE A 998 -11.32 -32.29 14.10
C ILE A 998 -9.91 -32.22 14.68
N ALA A 999 -9.29 -33.29 15.18
CA ALA A 999 -7.88 -33.30 15.56
C ALA A 999 -6.99 -33.35 14.32
N ALA A 1000 -7.38 -34.08 13.27
CA ALA A 1000 -6.71 -34.07 11.97
C ALA A 1000 -6.92 -32.72 11.24
N VAL A 1001 -8.14 -32.17 11.27
CA VAL A 1001 -8.48 -30.85 10.74
C VAL A 1001 -7.91 -29.75 11.64
N SER A 1002 -7.78 -29.93 12.95
CA SER A 1002 -7.13 -28.97 13.86
C SER A 1002 -5.63 -29.03 13.70
N ALA A 1003 -5.02 -30.20 13.44
CA ALA A 1003 -3.61 -30.30 13.07
C ALA A 1003 -3.37 -29.71 11.68
N ALA A 1004 -4.24 -29.96 10.69
CA ALA A 1004 -4.17 -29.36 9.37
C ALA A 1004 -4.48 -27.86 9.39
N VAL A 1005 -5.43 -27.41 10.22
CA VAL A 1005 -5.75 -26.00 10.46
C VAL A 1005 -4.67 -25.35 11.31
N THR A 1006 -4.00 -26.03 12.24
CA THR A 1006 -2.85 -25.48 12.97
C THR A 1006 -1.63 -25.42 12.06
N THR A 1007 -1.46 -26.37 11.14
CA THR A 1007 -0.41 -26.34 10.11
C THR A 1007 -0.70 -25.26 9.07
N GLU A 1008 -1.95 -25.11 8.64
CA GLU A 1008 -2.41 -24.06 7.72
C GLU A 1008 -2.49 -22.70 8.40
N THR A 1009 -2.78 -22.63 9.71
CA THR A 1009 -2.75 -21.40 10.52
C THR A 1009 -1.32 -21.05 10.84
N GLN A 1010 -0.42 -22.01 11.04
CA GLN A 1010 1.02 -21.74 11.14
C GLN A 1010 1.56 -21.31 9.78
N ALA A 1011 1.16 -21.93 8.67
CA ALA A 1011 1.52 -21.50 7.32
C ALA A 1011 0.89 -20.15 6.94
N ARG A 1012 -0.33 -19.85 7.43
CA ARG A 1012 -0.95 -18.53 7.33
C ARG A 1012 -0.37 -17.53 8.32
N VAL A 1013 0.15 -17.92 9.48
CA VAL A 1013 0.82 -17.04 10.43
C VAL A 1013 2.23 -16.74 9.94
N ASP A 1014 2.97 -17.72 9.43
CA ASP A 1014 4.26 -17.54 8.76
C ASP A 1014 4.07 -16.75 7.46
N GLY A 1015 2.96 -17.00 6.75
CA GLY A 1015 2.50 -16.24 5.59
C GLY A 1015 2.07 -14.82 5.95
N ASP A 1016 1.32 -14.62 7.04
CA ASP A 1016 0.85 -13.33 7.56
C ASP A 1016 1.99 -12.57 8.24
N GLN A 1017 3.02 -13.26 8.74
CA GLN A 1017 4.25 -12.70 9.30
C GLN A 1017 5.21 -12.32 8.17
N ALA A 1018 5.27 -13.10 7.09
CA ALA A 1018 5.94 -12.72 5.85
C ALA A 1018 5.21 -11.59 5.12
N ILE A 1019 3.87 -11.58 5.12
CA ILE A 1019 3.02 -10.50 4.61
C ILE A 1019 3.09 -9.31 5.55
N ALA A 1020 3.18 -9.46 6.87
CA ALA A 1020 3.35 -8.34 7.80
C ALA A 1020 4.77 -7.78 7.74
N GLN A 1021 5.79 -8.58 7.46
CA GLN A 1021 7.14 -8.12 7.17
C GLN A 1021 7.20 -7.44 5.79
N GLN A 1022 6.52 -7.97 4.78
CA GLN A 1022 6.36 -7.32 3.48
C GLN A 1022 5.49 -6.06 3.58
N VAL A 1023 4.42 -6.02 4.38
CA VAL A 1023 3.56 -4.86 4.59
C VAL A 1023 4.27 -3.84 5.46
N THR A 1024 5.06 -4.23 6.46
CA THR A 1024 5.89 -3.28 7.23
C THR A 1024 7.02 -2.71 6.36
N THR A 1025 7.60 -3.53 5.47
CA THR A 1025 8.59 -3.07 4.48
C THR A 1025 7.93 -2.21 3.40
N VAL A 1026 6.74 -2.58 2.89
CA VAL A 1026 5.96 -1.85 1.88
C VAL A 1026 5.27 -0.63 2.48
N GLN A 1027 4.99 -0.58 3.78
CA GLN A 1027 4.45 0.58 4.50
C GLN A 1027 5.59 1.48 5.00
N ALA A 1028 6.80 0.96 5.17
CA ALA A 1028 8.02 1.77 5.25
C ALA A 1028 8.44 2.34 3.88
N THR A 1029 8.22 1.59 2.78
CA THR A 1029 8.54 2.04 1.40
C THR A 1029 7.43 2.93 0.82
N ALA A 1030 6.17 2.65 1.13
CA ALA A 1030 5.00 3.49 0.82
C ALA A 1030 4.86 4.63 1.83
N GLY A 1031 5.32 4.47 3.07
CA GLY A 1031 5.51 5.57 4.01
C GLY A 1031 6.65 6.48 3.58
N ALA A 1032 7.75 5.94 3.04
CA ALA A 1032 8.80 6.71 2.38
C ALA A 1032 8.31 7.37 1.08
N ALA A 1033 7.48 6.69 0.27
CA ALA A 1033 6.93 7.24 -0.98
C ALA A 1033 5.80 8.25 -0.75
N GLN A 1034 4.95 8.05 0.26
CA GLN A 1034 3.89 8.98 0.68
C GLN A 1034 4.47 10.16 1.45
N ALA A 1035 5.53 9.96 2.25
CA ALA A 1035 6.29 11.06 2.83
C ALA A 1035 7.04 11.86 1.76
N SER A 1036 7.61 11.21 0.73
CA SER A 1036 8.24 11.92 -0.41
C SER A 1036 7.22 12.72 -1.23
N ALA A 1037 5.96 12.28 -1.29
CA ALA A 1037 4.88 12.95 -2.02
C ALA A 1037 4.17 14.05 -1.19
N GLN A 1038 4.21 14.00 0.14
CA GLN A 1038 3.65 15.05 1.01
C GLN A 1038 4.70 16.06 1.52
N LEU A 1039 6.00 15.81 1.33
CA LEU A 1039 7.07 16.78 1.63
C LEU A 1039 7.22 17.88 0.56
N ALA A 1040 6.48 17.79 -0.55
CA ALA A 1040 6.42 18.83 -1.56
C ALA A 1040 5.02 19.48 -1.55
N ILE A 1041 4.99 20.79 -1.27
CA ILE A 1041 3.87 21.75 -1.41
C ILE A 1041 3.37 22.31 -0.06
N GLN A 1042 4.01 23.40 0.37
CA GLN A 1042 3.39 24.73 0.51
C GLN A 1042 4.49 25.79 0.76
N SER A 1043 5.16 26.22 -0.30
CA SER A 1043 5.89 27.51 -0.31
C SER A 1043 4.94 28.58 -0.84
N ALA A 1044 4.03 29.07 0.00
CA ALA A 1044 3.25 30.26 -0.32
C ALA A 1044 4.06 31.49 0.11
N ALA A 1045 4.74 32.13 -0.85
CA ALA A 1045 5.20 33.51 -0.70
C ALA A 1045 3.98 34.42 -0.87
N ASN A 1046 3.44 34.94 0.23
CA ASN A 1046 2.50 36.05 0.18
C ASN A 1046 3.25 37.36 -0.11
N VAL A 1047 2.53 38.28 -0.76
CA VAL A 1047 2.99 39.45 -1.54
C VAL A 1047 3.63 40.60 -0.70
N ASP A 1048 3.98 40.39 0.57
CA ASP A 1048 4.47 41.45 1.48
C ASP A 1048 5.96 41.39 1.84
N GLY A 1049 6.80 40.74 1.02
CA GLY A 1049 8.26 40.81 1.19
C GLY A 1049 8.81 40.18 2.49
N ARG A 1050 8.05 39.29 3.13
CA ARG A 1050 8.48 38.50 4.29
C ARG A 1050 8.70 37.05 3.85
N VAL A 1051 9.95 36.61 3.89
CA VAL A 1051 10.33 35.22 3.57
C VAL A 1051 10.29 34.40 4.86
N SER A 1052 9.26 33.56 5.00
CA SER A 1052 9.25 32.45 5.95
C SER A 1052 9.08 31.16 5.15
N ALA A 1053 10.14 30.35 5.07
CA ALA A 1053 10.04 28.98 4.59
C ALA A 1053 9.80 28.09 5.81
N ALA A 1054 8.67 27.37 5.83
CA ALA A 1054 8.35 26.46 6.92
C ALA A 1054 7.88 25.10 6.37
N ILE A 1055 8.46 24.01 6.87
CA ILE A 1055 7.93 22.65 6.72
C ILE A 1055 6.99 22.44 7.90
N ILE A 1056 5.69 22.34 7.65
CA ILE A 1056 4.66 22.21 8.69
C ILE A 1056 3.95 20.87 8.52
N GLY A 1057 4.14 19.95 9.47
CA GLY A 1057 3.35 18.73 9.58
C GLY A 1057 2.28 18.90 10.64
N LYS A 1058 0.99 18.74 10.29
CA LYS A 1058 -0.13 18.76 11.25
C LYS A 1058 -0.98 17.51 11.10
N VAL A 1059 -1.35 16.92 12.23
CA VAL A 1059 -2.35 15.85 12.33
C VAL A 1059 -3.36 16.26 13.39
N GLY A 1060 -4.64 16.04 13.13
CA GLY A 1060 -5.70 16.40 14.07
C GLY A 1060 -6.91 15.49 13.95
N VAL A 1061 -7.58 15.29 15.08
CA VAL A 1061 -8.81 14.50 15.17
C VAL A 1061 -9.79 15.20 16.08
N THR A 1062 -11.05 15.27 15.66
CA THR A 1062 -12.14 15.78 16.50
C THR A 1062 -12.75 14.60 17.24
N SER A 1063 -12.69 14.61 18.56
CA SER A 1063 -13.34 13.62 19.41
C SER A 1063 -14.17 14.33 20.47
N GLY A 1064 -15.43 13.93 20.63
CA GLY A 1064 -16.35 14.54 21.60
C GLY A 1064 -16.64 16.03 21.37
N GLY A 1065 -16.50 16.54 20.14
CA GLY A 1065 -16.72 17.96 19.81
C GLY A 1065 -15.55 18.88 20.13
N GLN A 1066 -14.43 18.36 20.63
CA GLN A 1066 -13.18 19.12 20.78
C GLN A 1066 -12.11 18.65 19.78
N TYR A 1067 -11.39 19.62 19.22
CA TYR A 1067 -10.36 19.40 18.21
C TYR A 1067 -9.00 19.26 18.88
N TYR A 1068 -8.40 18.08 18.77
CA TYR A 1068 -7.04 17.81 19.25
C TYR A 1068 -6.09 17.83 18.06
N GLN A 1069 -4.98 18.57 18.19
CA GLN A 1069 -3.97 18.69 17.14
C GLN A 1069 -2.58 18.41 17.69
N ALA A 1070 -1.76 17.74 16.89
CA ALA A 1070 -0.32 17.62 17.08
C ALA A 1070 0.39 18.01 15.79
N GLY A 1071 1.52 18.71 15.91
CA GLY A 1071 2.28 19.11 14.73
C GLY A 1071 3.69 19.59 15.03
N PHE A 1072 4.50 19.68 13.98
CA PHE A 1072 5.84 20.26 14.03
C PHE A 1072 6.00 21.28 12.90
N ALA A 1073 6.80 22.30 13.15
CA ALA A 1073 7.18 23.32 12.19
C ALA A 1073 8.70 23.49 12.22
N VAL A 1074 9.35 23.29 11.08
CA VAL A 1074 10.77 23.63 10.88
C VAL A 1074 10.78 24.86 9.98
N GLY A 1075 11.37 25.97 10.40
CA GLY A 1075 11.39 27.15 9.55
C GLY A 1075 12.52 28.12 9.85
N ILE A 1076 12.74 29.01 8.90
CA ILE A 1076 13.68 30.13 9.02
C ILE A 1076 12.86 31.39 9.18
N ASP A 1077 13.06 32.11 10.29
CA ASP A 1077 12.46 33.42 10.52
C ASP A 1077 13.53 34.52 10.38
N ASN A 1078 13.13 35.62 9.74
CA ASN A 1078 13.94 36.82 9.56
C ASN A 1078 13.16 38.10 9.95
N SER A 1079 12.09 37.95 10.72
CA SER A 1079 11.21 39.04 11.16
C SER A 1079 11.92 40.13 11.99
N GLY A 1080 13.10 39.86 12.54
CA GLY A 1080 13.92 40.80 13.32
C GLY A 1080 15.28 41.18 12.71
N GLY A 1081 15.54 40.89 11.43
CA GLY A 1081 16.80 41.25 10.75
C GLY A 1081 18.01 40.37 11.10
N THR A 1082 17.83 39.34 11.93
CA THR A 1082 18.81 38.27 12.15
C THR A 1082 18.15 36.95 11.76
N VAL A 1083 18.81 36.17 10.89
CA VAL A 1083 18.28 34.89 10.43
C VAL A 1083 18.33 33.88 11.57
N GLN A 1084 17.17 33.41 12.02
CA GLN A 1084 17.06 32.39 13.06
C GLN A 1084 16.39 31.13 12.49
N SER A 1085 17.09 30.01 12.60
CA SER A 1085 16.52 28.69 12.30
C SER A 1085 15.80 28.16 13.54
N GLN A 1086 14.56 27.72 13.39
CA GLN A 1086 13.73 27.24 14.50
C GLN A 1086 13.05 25.91 14.17
N PHE A 1087 12.95 25.06 15.20
CA PHE A 1087 12.15 23.84 15.20
C PHE A 1087 11.13 23.91 16.34
N LEU A 1088 9.86 24.00 15.99
CA LEU A 1088 8.75 24.22 16.91
C LEU A 1088 7.84 22.98 16.88
N VAL A 1089 7.52 22.42 18.04
CA VAL A 1089 6.63 21.26 18.17
C VAL A 1089 5.44 21.63 19.04
N THR A 1090 4.22 21.32 18.59
CA THR A 1090 2.98 21.52 19.33
C THR A 1090 2.34 20.16 19.58
N ALA A 1091 2.45 19.66 20.81
CA ALA A 1091 1.85 18.41 21.27
C ALA A 1091 1.76 18.40 22.80
N ASP A 1092 0.79 17.66 23.35
CA ASP A 1092 0.66 17.48 24.81
C ASP A 1092 1.77 16.58 25.40
N THR A 1093 2.38 15.72 24.58
CA THR A 1093 3.52 14.88 24.93
C THR A 1093 4.42 14.68 23.72
N PHE A 1094 5.72 14.96 23.87
CA PHE A 1094 6.75 14.72 22.85
C PHE A 1094 7.80 13.76 23.42
N ALA A 1095 7.98 12.58 22.82
CA ALA A 1095 8.90 11.56 23.30
C ALA A 1095 9.68 10.93 22.14
N ILE A 1096 10.98 10.68 22.35
CA ILE A 1096 11.80 9.89 21.42
C ILE A 1096 11.77 8.44 21.88
N LEU A 1097 11.16 7.55 21.10
CA LEU A 1097 11.01 6.13 21.45
C LEU A 1097 12.06 5.27 20.70
N PRO A 1098 12.80 4.38 21.39
CA PRO A 1098 13.70 3.44 20.73
C PRO A 1098 12.91 2.34 20.00
N THR A 1099 13.47 1.81 18.90
CA THR A 1099 12.82 0.88 17.96
C THR A 1099 12.87 -0.60 18.38
N THR A 1100 13.02 -0.92 19.67
CA THR A 1100 13.19 -2.31 20.10
C THR A 1100 11.85 -2.99 20.36
N ALA A 1101 11.51 -3.99 19.53
CA ALA A 1101 10.33 -4.83 19.69
C ALA A 1101 10.44 -5.69 20.97
N GLY A 1102 9.52 -5.50 21.93
CA GLY A 1102 9.23 -6.51 22.96
C GLY A 1102 9.77 -6.29 24.38
N GLY A 1103 10.20 -5.09 24.77
CA GLY A 1103 10.55 -4.77 26.17
C GLY A 1103 10.16 -3.35 26.57
N THR A 1104 9.90 -3.11 27.85
CA THR A 1104 9.46 -1.82 28.42
C THR A 1104 10.34 -0.66 27.91
N ALA A 1105 9.84 0.07 26.91
CA ALA A 1105 10.60 1.10 26.21
C ALA A 1105 10.75 2.34 27.10
N VAL A 1106 11.96 2.58 27.63
CA VAL A 1106 12.29 3.83 28.31
C VAL A 1106 12.73 4.84 27.25
N ALA A 1107 11.93 5.88 27.05
CA ALA A 1107 12.25 6.98 26.14
C ALA A 1107 13.40 7.84 26.71
N PRO A 1108 14.53 8.01 26.01
CA PRO A 1108 15.65 8.76 26.54
C PRO A 1108 15.39 10.26 26.75
N PHE A 1109 14.40 10.82 26.04
CA PHE A 1109 14.00 12.22 26.09
C PHE A 1109 12.48 12.35 25.96
N VAL A 1110 11.83 12.97 26.94
CA VAL A 1110 10.37 13.21 26.96
C VAL A 1110 10.07 14.62 27.44
N ILE A 1111 9.17 15.33 26.76
CA ILE A 1111 8.54 16.57 27.21
C ILE A 1111 7.06 16.28 27.43
N GLN A 1112 6.59 16.40 28.67
CA GLN A 1112 5.19 16.17 29.02
C GLN A 1112 4.74 17.20 30.05
N GLY A 1113 3.58 17.83 29.83
CA GLY A 1113 3.04 18.83 30.77
C GLY A 1113 3.97 20.03 31.04
N GLY A 1114 4.84 20.39 30.08
CA GLY A 1114 5.80 21.48 30.21
C GLY A 1114 7.09 21.13 30.98
N GLN A 1115 7.28 19.87 31.37
CA GLN A 1115 8.50 19.39 32.03
C GLN A 1115 9.31 18.50 31.08
N THR A 1116 10.65 18.62 31.12
CA THR A 1116 11.57 17.80 30.33
C THR A 1116 12.18 16.72 31.21
N PHE A 1117 12.06 15.47 30.76
CA PHE A 1117 12.64 14.28 31.38
C PHE A 1117 13.75 13.74 30.48
N ILE A 1118 14.96 13.63 31.02
CA ILE A 1118 16.12 13.07 30.32
C ILE A 1118 16.68 11.94 31.18
N SER A 1119 16.76 10.73 30.62
CA SER A 1119 17.25 9.56 31.35
C SER A 1119 18.78 9.52 31.48
N GLN A 1120 19.50 9.93 30.43
CA GLN A 1120 20.96 10.07 30.42
C GLN A 1120 21.37 11.16 29.41
N ALA A 1121 22.34 12.00 29.76
CA ALA A 1121 22.88 13.05 28.88
C ALA A 1121 24.41 13.09 28.94
N LEU A 1122 25.06 13.22 27.77
CA LEU A 1122 26.48 13.56 27.64
C LEU A 1122 26.58 15.05 27.28
N ILE A 1123 27.13 15.87 28.18
CA ILE A 1123 27.23 17.33 28.00
C ILE A 1123 28.71 17.70 27.88
N GLY A 1124 29.17 18.11 26.71
CA GLY A 1124 30.57 18.47 26.47
C GLY A 1124 31.04 19.68 27.30
N THR A 1125 30.23 20.74 27.37
CA THR A 1125 30.44 21.89 28.26
C THR A 1125 29.08 22.40 28.71
N GLY A 1126 28.79 22.38 30.01
CA GLY A 1126 27.50 22.79 30.57
C GLY A 1126 27.63 24.05 31.43
N TRP A 1127 26.80 25.06 31.18
CA TRP A 1127 26.67 26.22 32.06
C TRP A 1127 25.41 26.04 32.91
N ILE A 1128 25.58 25.77 34.20
CA ILE A 1128 24.48 25.59 35.15
C ILE A 1128 24.46 26.79 36.10
N THR A 1129 23.55 27.74 35.87
CA THR A 1129 23.43 28.94 36.72
C THR A 1129 22.85 28.61 38.11
N ASN A 1130 21.91 27.67 38.18
CA ASN A 1130 21.39 27.13 39.44
C ASN A 1130 20.82 25.72 39.18
N ALA A 1131 21.01 24.78 40.12
CA ALA A 1131 20.49 23.41 40.02
C ALA A 1131 19.81 22.98 41.32
N MET A 1132 18.55 22.54 41.23
CA MET A 1132 17.84 21.90 42.33
C MET A 1132 18.07 20.38 42.25
N ILE A 1133 19.00 19.87 43.06
CA ILE A 1133 19.37 18.44 43.07
C ILE A 1133 18.56 17.72 44.15
N GLY A 1134 17.90 16.61 43.80
CA GLY A 1134 16.98 15.90 44.71
C GLY A 1134 17.66 15.31 45.96
N ASN A 1135 18.72 14.52 45.77
CA ASN A 1135 19.37 13.76 46.84
C ASN A 1135 20.88 14.04 46.94
N SER A 1136 21.65 13.67 45.91
CA SER A 1136 23.10 13.90 45.87
C SER A 1136 23.64 14.09 44.45
N ILE A 1137 24.82 14.66 44.34
CA ILE A 1137 25.66 14.68 43.13
C ILE A 1137 27.02 14.08 43.48
N GLN A 1138 27.50 13.14 42.66
CA GLN A 1138 28.71 12.38 42.98
C GLN A 1138 29.54 12.04 41.75
N SER A 1139 30.84 11.82 41.97
CA SER A 1139 31.76 11.30 40.98
C SER A 1139 31.40 9.87 40.56
N THR A 1140 31.64 9.54 39.30
CA THR A 1140 31.65 8.14 38.82
C THR A 1140 32.97 7.43 39.14
N ALA A 1141 34.07 8.19 39.32
CA ALA A 1141 35.33 7.64 39.79
C ALA A 1141 35.23 7.32 41.29
N VAL A 1142 35.76 6.15 41.68
CA VAL A 1142 35.73 5.62 43.05
C VAL A 1142 37.14 5.53 43.66
N ASP A 1143 37.21 5.50 44.98
CA ASP A 1143 38.43 5.18 45.73
C ASP A 1143 38.70 3.67 45.77
N SER A 1144 39.79 3.27 46.42
CA SER A 1144 40.18 1.87 46.61
C SER A 1144 39.19 1.02 47.41
N THR A 1145 38.13 1.62 47.97
CA THR A 1145 37.06 0.96 48.72
C THR A 1145 35.71 1.00 48.01
N GLY A 1146 35.67 1.48 46.75
CA GLY A 1146 34.45 1.56 45.94
C GLY A 1146 33.57 2.77 46.23
N ASN A 1147 34.03 3.73 47.03
CA ASN A 1147 33.26 4.94 47.35
C ASN A 1147 33.56 6.06 46.35
N PRO A 1148 32.58 6.90 45.96
CA PRO A 1148 32.80 8.03 45.05
C PRO A 1148 33.91 8.96 45.55
N LEU A 1149 34.80 9.39 44.63
CA LEU A 1149 35.89 10.31 44.96
C LEU A 1149 35.39 11.66 45.48
N TRP A 1150 34.21 12.09 45.06
CA TRP A 1150 33.52 13.17 45.73
C TRP A 1150 32.01 12.94 45.67
N SER A 1151 31.31 13.39 46.69
CA SER A 1151 29.86 13.35 46.78
C SER A 1151 29.37 14.55 47.57
N LEU A 1152 28.40 15.28 47.04
CA LEU A 1152 27.64 16.30 47.77
C LEU A 1152 26.23 15.76 47.98
N ASP A 1153 25.88 15.47 49.22
CA ASP A 1153 24.58 14.97 49.66
C ASP A 1153 23.93 16.04 50.55
N LYS A 1154 22.64 16.28 50.36
CA LYS A 1154 21.88 17.25 51.17
C LYS A 1154 21.77 16.85 52.64
N THR A 1155 21.87 15.56 52.95
CA THR A 1155 21.75 15.00 54.30
C THR A 1155 23.10 14.90 55.00
N SER A 1156 24.14 14.47 54.28
CA SER A 1156 25.45 14.15 54.87
C SER A 1156 26.58 15.15 54.52
N GLY A 1157 26.32 16.11 53.64
CA GLY A 1157 27.25 17.17 53.28
C GLY A 1157 28.19 16.82 52.11
N LEU A 1158 29.28 17.57 51.98
CA LEU A 1158 30.31 17.35 50.95
C LEU A 1158 31.38 16.40 51.48
N VAL A 1159 31.62 15.30 50.77
CA VAL A 1159 32.75 14.40 51.00
C VAL A 1159 33.68 14.43 49.80
N MET A 1160 34.98 14.55 50.03
CA MET A 1160 36.04 14.45 49.02
C MET A 1160 37.06 13.41 49.48
N ARG A 1161 37.44 12.49 48.60
CA ARG A 1161 38.35 11.36 48.84
C ARG A 1161 39.49 11.40 47.83
N GLY A 1162 40.70 11.05 48.27
CA GLY A 1162 41.85 10.92 47.38
C GLY A 1162 41.79 9.61 46.59
N SER A 1163 42.14 9.64 45.30
CA SER A 1163 42.08 8.46 44.41
C SER A 1163 43.07 7.34 44.73
N GLY A 1164 44.01 7.54 45.65
CA GLY A 1164 44.98 6.51 46.06
C GLY A 1164 45.64 6.71 47.42
N SER A 1165 45.26 7.74 48.19
CA SER A 1165 45.92 8.08 49.45
C SER A 1165 45.14 7.65 50.70
N GLY A 1166 43.88 7.23 50.55
CA GLY A 1166 42.99 6.86 51.67
C GLY A 1166 42.49 8.03 52.51
N TYR A 1167 42.95 9.26 52.25
CA TYR A 1167 42.48 10.46 52.95
C TYR A 1167 41.08 10.84 52.47
N ARG A 1168 40.24 11.31 53.41
CA ARG A 1168 38.94 11.89 53.09
C ARG A 1168 38.68 13.16 53.89
N THR A 1169 38.05 14.13 53.24
CA THR A 1169 37.51 15.33 53.88
C THR A 1169 36.01 15.27 53.84
N GLU A 1170 35.36 15.47 54.98
CA GLU A 1170 33.90 15.55 55.11
C GLU A 1170 33.55 16.96 55.58
N ARG A 1171 32.53 17.58 54.99
CA ARG A 1171 32.02 18.90 55.35
C ARG A 1171 30.51 18.84 55.50
N ASP A 1172 30.04 19.02 56.72
CA ASP A 1172 28.62 19.07 57.07
C ASP A 1172 28.21 20.46 57.57
N GLY A 1173 26.98 20.58 58.08
CA GLY A 1173 26.47 21.84 58.65
C GLY A 1173 27.19 22.31 59.92
N ALA A 1174 27.99 21.47 60.58
CA ALA A 1174 28.72 21.81 61.80
C ALA A 1174 30.19 22.18 61.52
N GLY A 1175 30.80 21.62 60.46
CA GLY A 1175 32.17 21.95 60.09
C GLY A 1175 32.76 21.01 59.05
N ALA A 1176 34.07 21.11 58.85
CA ALA A 1176 34.82 20.20 58.00
C ALA A 1176 35.86 19.40 58.81
N ARG A 1177 36.01 18.13 58.46
CA ARG A 1177 36.83 17.11 59.12
C ARG A 1177 37.71 16.42 58.07
N LEU A 1178 39.01 16.32 58.32
CA LEU A 1178 39.96 15.57 57.51
C LEU A 1178 40.37 14.30 58.24
N PHE A 1179 40.17 13.15 57.60
CA PHE A 1179 40.59 11.83 58.07
C PHE A 1179 41.77 11.32 57.24
N ASP A 1180 42.68 10.59 57.88
CA ASP A 1180 43.73 9.84 57.18
C ASP A 1180 43.25 8.48 56.65
N ALA A 1181 44.16 7.76 56.00
CA ALA A 1181 43.91 6.42 55.45
C ALA A 1181 43.45 5.38 56.49
N ALA A 1182 43.75 5.57 57.77
CA ALA A 1182 43.32 4.70 58.86
C ALA A 1182 41.97 5.11 59.45
N GLY A 1183 41.32 6.16 58.91
CA GLY A 1183 40.07 6.71 59.44
C GLY A 1183 40.26 7.56 60.69
N THR A 1184 41.49 7.97 61.02
CA THR A 1184 41.78 8.82 62.18
C THR A 1184 41.57 10.28 61.82
N LEU A 1185 40.82 11.02 62.64
CA LEU A 1185 40.61 12.46 62.47
C LEU A 1185 41.95 13.20 62.66
N ARG A 1186 42.43 13.87 61.62
CA ARG A 1186 43.68 14.65 61.63
C ARG A 1186 43.46 16.14 61.87
N PHE A 1187 42.37 16.66 61.34
CA PHE A 1187 42.07 18.08 61.41
C PHE A 1187 40.56 18.29 61.38
N ARG A 1188 40.07 19.26 62.16
CA ARG A 1188 38.67 19.69 62.12
C ARG A 1188 38.59 21.21 62.25
N TRP A 1189 37.72 21.86 61.48
CA TRP A 1189 37.41 23.29 61.60
C TRP A 1189 35.89 23.54 61.42
N GLY A 1190 35.27 24.41 62.24
CA GLY A 1190 33.81 24.57 62.27
C GLY A 1190 33.29 25.21 63.57
N ALA A 1191 31.97 25.35 63.66
CA ALA A 1191 31.26 25.74 64.88
C ALA A 1191 30.82 24.45 65.58
N TRP A 1192 31.45 24.16 66.73
CA TRP A 1192 31.29 22.91 67.45
C TRP A 1192 30.40 23.07 68.67
#